data_AF-A0AA92TPP5-F1
#
_entry.id   AF-A0AA92TPP5-F1
#
_cell.length_a   1.000
_cell.length_b   1.000
_cell.length_c   1.000
_cell.angle_alpha   90.00
_cell.angle_beta   90.00
_cell.angle_gamma   90.00
#
_symmetry.space_group_name_H-M   'P 1'
#
loop_
_entity.id
_entity.type
_entity.pdbx_description
1 polymer ?
#
loop_
_entity_poly.entity_id
_entity_poly.type
_entity_poly.pdbx_seq_one_letter_code
_entity_poly.pdbx_strand_id
1 'polypeptide(L)'
;MKHFFILMLLLLGCYNSFAFEYKGVYYRESDGGAIVSKPETGGTYSGEIVIPEEVVCKEYAYEPSVTYHVVGIDENAFEESYGLTKITINAPIKDLKINKCYAQEIVLPQLKSIELENAYISTLDIPSTADDVKLYGCPSLYTLVVPGTVSHLGLSNCSVLGDLVIQESKEKLYLGISDDTPVTDLTISRVVNDNNDYLSSLQNLVNLHLGDNITHLPSLDGKTKLKTVEGNGITIIERETFNGTTSLKTVSFPNLKTIRDWAFKDSGIKSIELPNTLDSIGSSAFCGAKLTNIVLPSSLENVGENAFENCEDLTSLTIKGNTSFERNVFENCSSLSSVSLPNDLESLGEEMFCGCSSLVEISLPHDLKVIPKSAFRNCKALQRAYFNGNVEAIEDHAFEGCSNLQSLTLPTPLKSIGIHAFDDCESMTELVLPNSLEYVGGGAFCGVNLTKLTFSGSLKEWLGINFDYLIIDHDCPEDAGTGYPTDTNPITHAQKFYIGAGLVTDLEIPANVNAVNAWSFTGYRGLKTVTIPSWVKRVGEGAFLGCLLDKVTIQAENLQIDKYGFYVSGWIQEEGIHNVVISKNLKQVTGEGDVPTANAIDYDGTIEEWLNIKFNLKKEMFAIDGQGILRINGKQVNEIIIPEDMTEIHDYQFAGMALSTVYVPKSLKRIGKYAFAWCHDLERVQYSSVKTPASAKKCQSKTDARQFITIGDCAFLMNKKLTDISFAEVVDSIGNRAFYSTAWLDKQPDGMVIIGKSLYEYKGEVSASVAIPEGIICVCSEAFKGQSKLTDVTFPESLEYISDSAFEGCTGITSVEFPEKLQSIGDYAFSQTGLTQINISSNVMRIKGDGAFSKTPIKSVILEDGENELDMNWGMFGSAEIAYIGRPGFFALSGSGLKEVTLGKYVKEIPLDFVCSHYIEKFTILSSIPPVVGREGHDYFSEDTYDNCKLIVPKESLEAYKTAPIWKYFTNVEESEVSGIKNVLTSKDSKSLTYGINGCIATSNGIVIEKKSDGSVRKYVRK
;
A
#
# COMPACT_ATOMS: atom_id res chain seq x y z
N MET A 1 41.94 7.37 106.14
CA MET A 1 43.22 7.17 105.41
C MET A 1 43.07 7.21 103.89
N LYS A 2 42.07 6.57 103.25
CA LYS A 2 41.84 6.71 101.78
C LYS A 2 41.59 8.17 101.32
N HIS A 3 40.78 8.94 102.06
CA HIS A 3 40.53 10.36 101.74
C HIS A 3 41.75 11.29 101.96
N PHE A 4 42.71 10.89 102.80
CA PHE A 4 43.92 11.68 103.06
C PHE A 4 44.98 11.45 101.97
N PHE A 5 44.98 10.28 101.33
CA PHE A 5 45.88 9.95 100.21
C PHE A 5 45.47 10.67 98.92
N ILE A 6 44.16 10.83 98.70
CA ILE A 6 43.59 11.55 97.54
C ILE A 6 43.86 13.06 97.65
N LEU A 7 43.73 13.64 98.86
CA LEU A 7 44.05 15.06 99.09
C LEU A 7 45.56 15.37 98.96
N MET A 8 46.43 14.40 99.26
CA MET A 8 47.89 14.56 99.14
C MET A 8 48.38 14.51 97.69
N LEU A 9 47.71 13.75 96.81
CA LEU A 9 48.03 13.69 95.38
C LEU A 9 47.56 14.95 94.64
N LEU A 10 46.43 15.54 95.05
CA LEU A 10 45.91 16.79 94.50
C LEU A 10 46.81 18.02 94.77
N LEU A 11 47.61 18.00 95.84
CA LEU A 11 48.53 19.09 96.19
C LEU A 11 49.91 19.01 95.52
N LEU A 12 50.24 17.90 94.83
CA LEU A 12 51.58 17.64 94.27
C LEU A 12 51.70 17.90 92.76
N GLY A 13 50.64 18.32 92.06
CA GLY A 13 50.74 18.78 90.67
C GLY A 13 51.26 17.74 89.66
N CYS A 14 51.14 16.44 89.95
CA CYS A 14 51.48 15.37 89.00
C CYS A 14 50.25 15.01 88.15
N TYR A 15 50.10 15.65 87.00
CA TYR A 15 49.24 15.14 85.92
C TYR A 15 49.98 14.02 85.19
N ASN A 16 49.82 12.79 85.65
CA ASN A 16 50.05 11.60 84.83
C ASN A 16 48.93 10.60 85.15
N SER A 17 48.01 10.50 84.18
CA SER A 17 47.04 9.44 83.90
C SER A 17 46.93 8.29 84.91
N PHE A 18 45.86 8.28 85.71
CA PHE A 18 45.37 7.07 86.37
C PHE A 18 44.35 6.37 85.46
N ALA A 19 44.59 5.11 85.14
CA ALA A 19 43.60 4.21 84.56
C ALA A 19 43.18 3.21 85.65
N PHE A 20 41.89 3.03 85.88
CA PHE A 20 41.37 1.93 86.67
C PHE A 20 40.84 0.84 85.73
N GLU A 21 41.15 -0.42 86.02
CA GLU A 21 40.65 -1.57 85.27
C GLU A 21 39.46 -2.19 86.02
N TYR A 22 38.32 -2.32 85.34
CA TYR A 22 37.18 -3.09 85.85
C TYR A 22 36.73 -4.08 84.78
N LYS A 23 36.97 -5.38 85.02
CA LYS A 23 36.61 -6.48 84.10
C LYS A 23 37.11 -6.30 82.65
N GLY A 24 38.36 -5.86 82.46
CA GLY A 24 38.98 -5.72 81.13
C GLY A 24 38.68 -4.40 80.39
N VAL A 25 38.07 -3.43 81.07
CA VAL A 25 37.82 -2.07 80.53
C VAL A 25 38.72 -1.07 81.26
N TYR A 26 39.51 -0.31 80.49
CA TYR A 26 40.43 0.73 80.93
C TYR A 26 39.81 2.11 80.76
N TYR A 27 39.84 2.93 81.81
CA TYR A 27 39.27 4.29 81.79
C TYR A 27 40.36 5.36 81.68
N ARG A 28 40.16 6.36 80.80
CA ARG A 28 41.07 7.49 80.58
C ARG A 28 40.39 8.78 81.05
N GLU A 29 40.90 9.39 82.12
CA GLU A 29 40.28 10.58 82.74
C GLU A 29 40.37 11.87 81.90
N SER A 30 41.28 11.97 80.93
CA SER A 30 41.55 13.23 80.20
C SER A 30 40.52 13.61 79.15
N ASP A 31 39.73 12.65 78.66
CA ASP A 31 38.73 12.82 77.59
C ASP A 31 37.39 12.14 77.92
N GLY A 32 37.26 11.60 79.15
CA GLY A 32 36.10 10.82 79.60
C GLY A 32 36.07 9.38 79.08
N GLY A 33 37.09 8.92 78.35
CA GLY A 33 37.22 7.66 77.61
C GLY A 33 37.06 6.36 78.40
N ALA A 34 36.30 5.41 77.87
CA ALA A 34 36.29 3.99 78.24
C ALA A 34 36.85 3.20 77.05
N ILE A 35 38.00 2.57 77.25
CA ILE A 35 38.70 1.75 76.26
C ILE A 35 38.59 0.29 76.71
N VAL A 36 37.93 -0.57 75.94
CA VAL A 36 38.07 -2.02 76.14
C VAL A 36 39.41 -2.42 75.54
N SER A 37 40.34 -2.92 76.35
CA SER A 37 41.68 -3.31 75.89
C SER A 37 41.97 -4.79 76.18
N LYS A 38 42.94 -5.36 75.45
CA LYS A 38 43.33 -6.77 75.53
C LYS A 38 43.73 -7.13 76.97
N PRO A 39 43.32 -8.30 77.52
CA PRO A 39 43.79 -8.72 78.84
C PRO A 39 45.32 -8.89 78.76
N GLU A 40 46.03 -8.47 79.81
CA GLU A 40 47.51 -8.51 79.89
C GLU A 40 48.13 -9.91 79.64
N THR A 41 47.30 -10.96 79.52
CA THR A 41 47.69 -12.37 79.36
C THR A 41 47.57 -12.95 77.95
N GLY A 42 47.24 -12.15 76.92
CA GLY A 42 47.37 -12.59 75.52
C GLY A 42 46.29 -13.58 75.00
N GLY A 43 45.11 -13.63 75.61
CA GLY A 43 43.99 -14.47 75.15
C GLY A 43 43.08 -13.78 74.11
N THR A 44 42.47 -14.56 73.22
CA THR A 44 41.38 -14.14 72.32
C THR A 44 40.07 -13.99 73.10
N TYR A 45 39.35 -12.87 72.93
CA TYR A 45 38.00 -12.72 73.48
C TYR A 45 37.00 -13.55 72.66
N SER A 46 36.23 -14.41 73.33
CA SER A 46 35.09 -15.14 72.76
C SER A 46 33.90 -15.11 73.72
N GLY A 47 32.70 -14.76 73.25
CA GLY A 47 31.47 -14.70 74.07
C GLY A 47 30.78 -13.33 74.07
N GLU A 48 30.07 -13.02 75.17
CA GLU A 48 29.32 -11.76 75.34
C GLU A 48 30.08 -10.75 76.22
N ILE A 49 30.09 -9.48 75.82
CA ILE A 49 30.61 -8.36 76.62
C ILE A 49 29.43 -7.47 77.03
N VAL A 50 29.32 -7.18 78.33
CA VAL A 50 28.32 -6.25 78.88
C VAL A 50 29.05 -5.04 79.47
N ILE A 51 28.75 -3.84 78.98
CA ILE A 51 29.20 -2.57 79.56
C ILE A 51 28.12 -2.11 80.57
N PRO A 52 28.34 -2.21 81.89
CA PRO A 52 27.32 -1.95 82.91
C PRO A 52 27.04 -0.44 83.11
N GLU A 53 25.85 -0.12 83.64
CA GLU A 53 25.40 1.26 83.97
C GLU A 53 26.37 2.07 84.84
N GLU A 54 27.15 1.37 85.67
CA GLU A 54 28.04 1.92 86.71
C GLU A 54 29.29 2.62 86.15
N VAL A 55 29.53 2.51 84.84
CA VAL A 55 30.78 2.91 84.16
C VAL A 55 30.86 4.41 83.83
N VAL A 56 29.80 5.18 84.08
CA VAL A 56 29.80 6.63 83.85
C VAL A 56 30.33 7.34 85.11
N CYS A 57 31.55 7.91 85.04
CA CYS A 57 32.17 8.68 86.13
C CYS A 57 31.21 9.75 86.70
N LYS A 58 30.75 9.54 87.94
CA LYS A 58 29.81 10.43 88.65
C LYS A 58 30.45 11.61 89.41
N GLU A 59 31.77 11.83 89.32
CA GLU A 59 32.47 12.71 90.26
C GLU A 59 32.57 14.20 89.91
N TYR A 60 32.03 14.68 88.78
CA TYR A 60 31.95 16.13 88.51
C TYR A 60 30.61 16.51 87.87
N ALA A 61 29.58 16.71 88.70
CA ALA A 61 28.29 17.23 88.27
C ALA A 61 27.89 18.47 89.10
N TYR A 62 28.29 19.64 88.61
CA TYR A 62 27.72 20.93 88.97
C TYR A 62 27.45 21.73 87.68
N GLU A 63 26.69 21.17 86.73
CA GLU A 63 25.95 21.94 85.71
C GLU A 63 24.98 21.02 84.92
N PRO A 64 23.79 21.50 84.47
CA PRO A 64 22.75 20.67 83.85
C PRO A 64 22.96 20.32 82.37
N SER A 65 24.18 20.48 81.81
CA SER A 65 24.42 20.40 80.37
C SER A 65 25.74 19.73 79.99
N VAL A 66 26.13 18.66 80.69
CA VAL A 66 27.30 17.86 80.30
C VAL A 66 26.85 16.79 79.29
N THR A 67 27.27 16.96 78.03
CA THR A 67 27.20 15.93 77.00
C THR A 67 28.16 14.81 77.37
N TYR A 68 27.66 13.60 77.64
CA TYR A 68 28.50 12.41 77.78
C TYR A 68 29.06 12.06 76.40
N HIS A 69 30.22 12.59 76.06
CA HIS A 69 31.08 11.91 75.10
C HIS A 69 31.64 10.71 75.83
N VAL A 70 31.56 9.52 75.20
CA VAL A 70 32.62 8.47 75.17
C VAL A 70 32.06 7.09 74.81
N VAL A 71 32.66 6.45 73.79
CA VAL A 71 33.35 5.13 73.83
C VAL A 71 34.16 5.00 72.52
N GLY A 72 35.40 5.48 72.47
CA GLY A 72 36.34 5.06 71.43
C GLY A 72 36.92 3.70 71.82
N ILE A 73 36.50 2.63 71.16
CA ILE A 73 37.18 1.33 71.27
C ILE A 73 38.52 1.46 70.53
N ASP A 74 39.63 1.25 71.22
CA ASP A 74 40.98 1.47 70.67
C ASP A 74 41.23 0.60 69.43
N GLU A 75 41.77 1.24 68.39
CA GLU A 75 42.09 0.68 67.08
C GLU A 75 42.97 -0.58 67.14
N ASN A 76 43.69 -0.79 68.25
CA ASN A 76 44.61 -1.92 68.45
C ASN A 76 44.02 -3.06 69.31
N ALA A 77 42.83 -2.91 69.89
CA ALA A 77 42.33 -3.85 70.90
C ALA A 77 41.70 -5.13 70.32
N PHE A 78 41.29 -5.12 69.04
CA PHE A 78 40.46 -6.19 68.45
C PHE A 78 41.06 -6.84 67.19
N GLU A 79 42.27 -6.48 66.76
CA GLU A 79 42.92 -7.07 65.55
C GLU A 79 43.05 -8.62 65.59
N GLU A 80 42.85 -9.26 66.76
CA GLU A 80 42.90 -10.73 66.94
C GLU A 80 41.59 -11.34 67.52
N SER A 81 40.46 -10.64 67.47
CA SER A 81 39.21 -11.02 68.17
C SER A 81 38.16 -11.75 67.31
N TYR A 82 38.56 -12.85 66.68
CA TYR A 82 37.65 -13.75 65.94
C TYR A 82 36.80 -14.60 66.91
N GLY A 83 35.76 -14.05 67.55
CA GLY A 83 34.90 -14.86 68.44
C GLY A 83 33.84 -14.17 69.30
N LEU A 84 33.68 -12.85 69.23
CA LEU A 84 32.66 -12.14 70.01
C LEU A 84 31.27 -12.29 69.38
N THR A 85 30.33 -12.84 70.15
CA THR A 85 28.97 -13.10 69.68
C THR A 85 28.05 -11.91 69.93
N LYS A 86 28.26 -11.15 71.02
CA LYS A 86 27.34 -10.07 71.41
C LYS A 86 28.03 -9.00 72.25
N ILE A 87 27.75 -7.73 71.95
CA ILE A 87 28.11 -6.60 72.82
C ILE A 87 26.82 -5.96 73.32
N THR A 88 26.66 -5.83 74.63
CA THR A 88 25.51 -5.14 75.26
C THR A 88 26.00 -3.89 75.98
N ILE A 89 25.53 -2.73 75.57
CA ILE A 89 25.87 -1.46 76.20
C ILE A 89 24.69 -1.00 77.05
N ASN A 90 24.81 -1.06 78.39
CA ASN A 90 23.77 -0.63 79.32
C ASN A 90 24.00 0.78 79.88
N ALA A 91 25.07 1.48 79.46
CA ALA A 91 25.40 2.81 79.95
C ALA A 91 24.35 3.86 79.51
N PRO A 92 23.94 4.81 80.39
CA PRO A 92 23.00 5.89 80.06
C PRO A 92 23.69 7.01 79.26
N ILE A 93 24.05 6.73 78.01
CA ILE A 93 24.73 7.65 77.09
C ILE A 93 23.77 8.27 76.07
N LYS A 94 24.10 9.46 75.56
CA LYS A 94 23.27 10.20 74.60
C LYS A 94 23.72 10.01 73.15
N ASP A 95 25.02 9.96 72.92
CA ASP A 95 25.62 9.88 71.58
C ASP A 95 26.68 8.76 71.60
N LEU A 96 26.66 7.87 70.60
CA LEU A 96 27.58 6.73 70.50
C LEU A 96 28.38 6.82 69.21
N LYS A 97 29.71 6.85 69.32
CA LYS A 97 30.62 6.71 68.18
C LYS A 97 31.56 5.53 68.41
N ILE A 98 31.52 4.51 67.56
CA ILE A 98 32.40 3.34 67.60
C ILE A 98 33.23 3.31 66.33
N ASN A 99 34.56 3.18 66.46
CA ASN A 99 35.46 2.93 65.35
C ASN A 99 36.06 1.51 65.52
N LYS A 100 36.07 0.70 64.45
CA LYS A 100 36.61 -0.68 64.40
C LYS A 100 36.05 -1.60 65.49
N CYS A 101 34.91 -2.23 65.22
CA CYS A 101 34.26 -3.20 66.12
C CYS A 101 34.17 -4.60 65.48
N TYR A 102 34.37 -5.67 66.25
CA TYR A 102 34.23 -7.05 65.79
C TYR A 102 33.29 -7.83 66.74
N ALA A 103 32.02 -7.96 66.38
CA ALA A 103 31.02 -8.71 67.15
C ALA A 103 29.86 -9.15 66.25
N GLN A 104 29.21 -10.29 66.46
CA GLN A 104 28.07 -10.67 65.59
C GLN A 104 26.84 -9.76 65.78
N GLU A 105 26.55 -9.34 67.02
CA GLU A 105 25.40 -8.51 67.40
C GLU A 105 25.85 -7.38 68.34
N ILE A 106 25.27 -6.18 68.21
CA ILE A 106 25.38 -5.09 69.20
C ILE A 106 23.99 -4.71 69.69
N VAL A 107 23.79 -4.76 71.01
CA VAL A 107 22.60 -4.26 71.70
C VAL A 107 22.90 -2.89 72.29
N LEU A 108 22.17 -1.89 71.79
CA LEU A 108 22.35 -0.48 72.11
C LEU A 108 21.38 -0.01 73.21
N PRO A 109 21.79 0.94 74.08
CA PRO A 109 20.90 1.57 75.04
C PRO A 109 20.03 2.61 74.32
N GLN A 110 19.22 3.34 75.06
CA GLN A 110 18.46 4.48 74.51
C GLN A 110 19.43 5.60 74.12
N LEU A 111 19.70 5.77 72.82
CA LEU A 111 20.62 6.74 72.23
C LEU A 111 19.90 7.80 71.41
N LYS A 112 20.50 8.99 71.21
CA LYS A 112 20.04 10.04 70.28
C LYS A 112 20.78 9.99 68.94
N SER A 113 22.10 9.74 68.95
CA SER A 113 22.91 9.57 67.73
C SER A 113 23.83 8.35 67.78
N ILE A 114 24.06 7.72 66.63
CA ILE A 114 24.90 6.52 66.46
C ILE A 114 25.83 6.73 65.27
N GLU A 115 27.12 6.52 65.47
CA GLU A 115 28.13 6.56 64.41
C GLU A 115 29.01 5.31 64.51
N LEU A 116 28.89 4.37 63.57
CA LEU A 116 29.71 3.18 63.48
C LEU A 116 30.65 3.30 62.29
N GLU A 117 31.95 3.33 62.53
CA GLU A 117 33.00 3.30 61.52
C GLU A 117 33.71 1.94 61.56
N ASN A 118 33.89 1.26 60.42
CA ASN A 118 34.65 0.00 60.30
C ASN A 118 34.15 -1.15 61.20
N ALA A 119 32.83 -1.28 61.38
CA ALA A 119 32.23 -2.29 62.27
C ALA A 119 31.87 -3.61 61.53
N TYR A 120 32.42 -4.72 61.99
CA TYR A 120 32.16 -6.10 61.54
C TYR A 120 31.04 -6.73 62.36
N ILE A 121 29.83 -6.18 62.22
CA ILE A 121 28.60 -6.67 62.84
C ILE A 121 27.71 -7.33 61.80
N SER A 122 26.96 -8.36 62.18
CA SER A 122 26.04 -9.06 61.26
C SER A 122 24.61 -8.54 61.32
N THR A 123 24.16 -8.13 62.51
CA THR A 123 22.83 -7.58 62.75
C THR A 123 22.93 -6.31 63.60
N LEU A 124 22.16 -5.29 63.23
CA LEU A 124 22.01 -4.06 64.00
C LEU A 124 20.54 -3.68 64.14
N ASP A 125 20.06 -3.61 65.38
CA ASP A 125 18.75 -3.07 65.74
C ASP A 125 18.95 -1.68 66.35
N ILE A 126 18.48 -0.64 65.66
CA ILE A 126 18.65 0.74 66.09
C ILE A 126 17.56 1.06 67.15
N PRO A 127 17.92 1.62 68.31
CA PRO A 127 16.97 1.94 69.38
C PRO A 127 16.01 3.05 68.97
N SER A 128 14.74 2.94 69.37
CA SER A 128 13.64 3.87 69.03
C SER A 128 13.77 5.31 69.57
N THR A 129 14.90 5.66 70.17
CA THR A 129 15.24 7.04 70.56
C THR A 129 16.23 7.70 69.61
N ALA A 130 16.86 6.93 68.73
CA ALA A 130 17.90 7.43 67.83
C ALA A 130 17.30 8.21 66.67
N ASP A 131 17.97 9.30 66.29
CA ASP A 131 17.56 10.27 65.28
C ASP A 131 18.59 10.42 64.14
N ASP A 132 19.88 10.46 64.47
CA ASP A 132 20.99 10.53 63.51
C ASP A 132 21.86 9.25 63.59
N VAL A 133 21.92 8.48 62.50
CA VAL A 133 22.62 7.20 62.40
C VAL A 133 23.57 7.24 61.21
N LYS A 134 24.86 6.97 61.44
CA LYS A 134 25.91 6.94 60.42
C LYS A 134 26.65 5.62 60.49
N LEU A 135 26.54 4.80 59.45
CA LEU A 135 27.20 3.50 59.34
C LEU A 135 28.18 3.56 58.18
N TYR A 136 29.47 3.74 58.49
CA TYR A 136 30.54 3.90 57.52
C TYR A 136 31.49 2.72 57.58
N GLY A 137 31.57 1.93 56.51
CA GLY A 137 32.41 0.74 56.46
C GLY A 137 31.92 -0.37 57.38
N CYS A 138 30.68 -0.82 57.24
CA CYS A 138 30.19 -2.01 57.95
C CYS A 138 30.11 -3.23 57.00
N PRO A 139 31.26 -3.86 56.63
CA PRO A 139 31.32 -4.82 55.52
C PRO A 139 30.70 -6.19 55.84
N SER A 140 30.29 -6.45 57.09
CA SER A 140 29.63 -7.70 57.51
C SER A 140 28.14 -7.53 57.84
N LEU A 141 27.62 -6.29 57.80
CA LEU A 141 26.25 -5.98 58.20
C LEU A 141 25.28 -6.54 57.19
N TYR A 142 24.55 -7.58 57.59
CA TYR A 142 23.56 -8.25 56.76
C TYR A 142 22.14 -7.78 57.07
N THR A 143 21.77 -7.63 58.36
CA THR A 143 20.43 -7.20 58.78
C THR A 143 20.47 -5.87 59.51
N LEU A 144 19.70 -4.89 59.04
CA LEU A 144 19.55 -3.58 59.67
C LEU A 144 18.08 -3.27 59.95
N VAL A 145 17.75 -3.01 61.21
CA VAL A 145 16.41 -2.55 61.64
C VAL A 145 16.51 -1.09 62.05
N VAL A 146 15.74 -0.24 61.37
CA VAL A 146 15.73 1.21 61.53
C VAL A 146 14.38 1.61 62.13
N PRO A 147 14.30 2.11 63.37
CA PRO A 147 13.07 2.61 63.94
C PRO A 147 12.75 3.94 63.29
N GLY A 148 11.48 4.29 63.27
CA GLY A 148 11.08 5.50 62.57
C GLY A 148 11.30 6.82 63.31
N THR A 149 12.03 6.81 64.43
CA THR A 149 12.62 8.03 64.99
C THR A 149 13.84 8.50 64.23
N VAL A 150 14.45 7.66 63.39
CA VAL A 150 15.65 8.03 62.62
C VAL A 150 15.28 8.97 61.49
N SER A 151 15.75 10.21 61.58
CA SER A 151 15.65 11.21 60.51
C SER A 151 16.83 11.13 59.55
N HIS A 152 18.04 10.80 60.03
CA HIS A 152 19.24 10.72 59.19
C HIS A 152 19.87 9.32 59.26
N LEU A 153 20.00 8.66 58.11
CA LEU A 153 20.67 7.37 57.95
C LEU A 153 21.75 7.47 56.87
N GLY A 154 23.01 7.61 57.29
CA GLY A 154 24.17 7.50 56.43
C GLY A 154 24.60 6.04 56.29
N LEU A 155 24.69 5.52 55.06
CA LEU A 155 25.24 4.20 54.77
C LEU A 155 26.41 4.36 53.80
N SER A 156 27.62 3.94 54.18
CA SER A 156 28.74 3.83 53.24
C SER A 156 29.46 2.50 53.43
N ASN A 157 29.91 1.87 52.35
CA ASN A 157 30.62 0.59 52.38
C ASN A 157 29.93 -0.54 53.18
N CYS A 158 28.60 -0.57 53.19
CA CYS A 158 27.78 -1.65 53.76
C CYS A 158 27.43 -2.69 52.68
N SER A 159 28.45 -3.21 51.97
CA SER A 159 28.27 -3.90 50.70
C SER A 159 27.51 -5.23 50.77
N VAL A 160 27.40 -5.87 51.93
CA VAL A 160 26.73 -7.17 52.10
C VAL A 160 25.32 -7.07 52.68
N LEU A 161 24.79 -5.86 52.88
CA LEU A 161 23.46 -5.65 53.45
C LEU A 161 22.39 -6.41 52.64
N GLY A 162 21.72 -7.35 53.30
CA GLY A 162 20.74 -8.26 52.71
C GLY A 162 19.32 -8.00 53.18
N ASP A 163 19.13 -7.66 54.45
CA ASP A 163 17.81 -7.41 55.05
C ASP A 163 17.75 -6.00 55.61
N LEU A 164 16.83 -5.18 55.10
CA LEU A 164 16.59 -3.83 55.58
C LEU A 164 15.12 -3.69 56.03
N VAL A 165 14.93 -3.35 57.31
CA VAL A 165 13.62 -3.14 57.92
C VAL A 165 13.53 -1.69 58.37
N ILE A 166 12.63 -0.90 57.80
CA ILE A 166 12.37 0.50 58.19
C ILE A 166 11.01 0.56 58.86
N GLN A 167 10.96 0.79 60.17
CA GLN A 167 9.73 0.88 60.97
C GLN A 167 9.14 2.31 60.92
N GLU A 168 7.91 2.49 61.42
CA GLU A 168 7.06 3.70 61.33
C GLU A 168 7.77 5.06 61.49
N SER A 169 8.20 5.70 60.39
CA SER A 169 8.89 7.02 60.41
C SER A 169 7.97 8.17 60.78
N LYS A 170 8.41 9.04 61.71
CA LYS A 170 7.59 10.16 62.20
C LYS A 170 7.47 11.33 61.21
N GLU A 171 8.47 11.64 60.40
CA GLU A 171 8.39 12.91 59.64
C GLU A 171 9.26 13.04 58.37
N LYS A 172 10.29 12.20 58.13
CA LYS A 172 11.08 11.98 56.88
C LYS A 172 12.34 11.14 57.20
N LEU A 173 12.69 10.14 56.39
CA LEU A 173 13.97 9.40 56.51
C LEU A 173 14.93 9.88 55.41
N TYR A 174 16.17 10.27 55.76
CA TYR A 174 17.22 10.71 54.84
C TYR A 174 18.31 9.64 54.65
N LEU A 175 18.46 9.10 53.43
CA LEU A 175 19.48 8.14 53.02
C LEU A 175 20.64 8.83 52.27
N GLY A 176 21.84 8.89 52.85
CA GLY A 176 23.02 9.50 52.22
C GLY A 176 24.17 8.51 52.05
N ILE A 177 24.77 8.47 50.85
CA ILE A 177 25.90 7.57 50.50
C ILE A 177 26.99 8.38 49.76
N SER A 178 27.69 9.26 50.48
CA SER A 178 29.12 9.62 50.26
C SER A 178 29.51 10.84 51.10
N ASP A 179 30.80 10.92 51.40
CA ASP A 179 31.44 11.92 52.28
C ASP A 179 31.23 13.39 51.84
N ASP A 180 31.06 14.25 52.86
CA ASP A 180 31.26 15.71 52.86
C ASP A 180 30.36 16.64 52.01
N THR A 181 29.14 16.23 51.64
CA THR A 181 28.13 17.23 51.25
C THR A 181 26.78 17.01 51.96
N PRO A 182 26.30 17.95 52.79
CA PRO A 182 24.95 17.89 53.32
C PRO A 182 23.96 18.08 52.17
N VAL A 183 23.39 16.96 51.70
CA VAL A 183 22.25 16.99 50.78
C VAL A 183 21.02 17.35 51.62
N THR A 184 20.63 18.60 51.57
CA THR A 184 19.36 19.08 52.13
C THR A 184 18.22 18.62 51.23
N ASP A 185 17.92 17.32 51.19
CA ASP A 185 16.58 16.77 50.92
C ASP A 185 16.60 15.24 50.83
N LEU A 186 15.78 14.60 51.65
CA LEU A 186 15.19 13.31 51.36
C LEU A 186 13.72 13.43 51.73
N THR A 187 12.98 13.96 50.77
CA THR A 187 11.54 14.04 50.83
C THR A 187 10.99 12.73 50.26
N ILE A 188 10.52 11.81 51.12
CA ILE A 188 9.59 10.72 50.76
C ILE A 188 8.19 11.31 50.42
N SER A 189 8.06 12.64 50.34
CA SER A 189 6.86 13.33 49.86
C SER A 189 7.21 14.37 48.79
N ARG A 190 6.83 14.08 47.54
CA ARG A 190 6.39 15.02 46.50
C ARG A 190 7.33 16.22 46.21
N VAL A 191 8.23 16.05 45.23
CA VAL A 191 8.56 16.96 44.09
C VAL A 191 10.00 16.70 43.58
N VAL A 192 10.08 16.12 42.37
CA VAL A 192 11.02 16.37 41.26
C VAL A 192 12.50 16.68 41.58
N ASN A 193 13.39 15.72 41.30
CA ASN A 193 14.48 15.87 40.32
C ASN A 193 15.17 14.50 40.09
N ASP A 194 15.20 14.08 38.84
CA ASP A 194 15.93 12.90 38.36
C ASP A 194 17.43 13.01 38.72
N ASN A 195 18.06 11.89 39.12
CA ASN A 195 19.51 11.63 39.19
C ASN A 195 20.22 11.42 40.56
N ASN A 196 19.53 11.07 41.65
CA ASN A 196 20.26 10.68 42.88
C ASN A 196 19.70 9.37 43.48
N ASP A 197 20.15 8.25 42.90
CA ASP A 197 19.64 6.91 43.15
C ASP A 197 20.40 6.22 44.31
N TYR A 198 20.12 6.61 45.56
CA TYR A 198 20.91 6.17 46.73
C TYR A 198 20.70 4.69 47.11
N LEU A 199 19.51 4.12 46.88
CA LEU A 199 19.25 2.69 47.16
C LEU A 199 19.91 1.74 46.15
N SER A 200 20.25 2.22 44.94
CA SER A 200 20.92 1.45 43.87
C SER A 200 22.30 0.91 44.28
N SER A 201 22.94 1.54 45.28
CA SER A 201 24.24 1.13 45.83
C SER A 201 24.16 -0.14 46.68
N LEU A 202 22.97 -0.52 47.16
CA LEU A 202 22.73 -1.71 47.97
C LEU A 202 22.55 -2.96 47.10
N GLN A 203 23.52 -3.24 46.22
CA GLN A 203 23.45 -4.30 45.21
C GLN A 203 23.19 -5.72 45.76
N ASN A 204 23.45 -5.96 47.05
CA ASN A 204 23.22 -7.25 47.70
C ASN A 204 21.92 -7.33 48.52
N LEU A 205 21.10 -6.28 48.52
CA LEU A 205 19.83 -6.26 49.24
C LEU A 205 18.92 -7.36 48.72
N VAL A 206 18.42 -8.21 49.63
CA VAL A 206 17.58 -9.37 49.36
C VAL A 206 16.14 -9.12 49.82
N ASN A 207 15.94 -8.56 51.01
CA ASN A 207 14.61 -8.30 51.56
C ASN A 207 14.51 -6.85 52.04
N LEU A 208 13.40 -6.19 51.69
CA LEU A 208 13.09 -4.82 52.09
C LEU A 208 11.70 -4.76 52.72
N HIS A 209 11.63 -4.29 53.97
CA HIS A 209 10.37 -4.09 54.69
C HIS A 209 10.22 -2.62 55.07
N LEU A 210 9.09 -2.01 54.70
CA LEU A 210 8.81 -0.59 54.81
C LEU A 210 7.56 -0.36 55.68
N GLY A 211 7.68 0.50 56.70
CA GLY A 211 6.58 0.85 57.59
C GLY A 211 5.48 1.70 56.93
N ASP A 212 4.33 1.76 57.57
CA ASP A 212 3.05 2.27 57.02
C ASP A 212 3.04 3.74 56.59
N ASN A 213 3.99 4.57 57.03
CA ASN A 213 4.10 5.98 56.64
C ASN A 213 4.85 6.19 55.32
N ILE A 214 5.52 5.17 54.78
CA ILE A 214 6.22 5.23 53.49
C ILE A 214 5.18 4.98 52.39
N THR A 215 4.89 6.01 51.60
CA THR A 215 3.79 5.98 50.61
C THR A 215 4.25 5.88 49.16
N HIS A 216 5.53 6.12 48.90
CA HIS A 216 6.14 6.09 47.56
C HIS A 216 7.41 5.24 47.61
N LEU A 217 7.61 4.38 46.61
CA LEU A 217 8.83 3.60 46.45
C LEU A 217 9.62 4.14 45.25
N PRO A 218 10.83 4.71 45.43
CA PRO A 218 11.64 5.25 44.33
C PRO A 218 12.21 4.16 43.41
N SER A 219 12.96 4.56 42.38
CA SER A 219 13.73 3.63 41.55
C SER A 219 14.71 2.80 42.41
N LEU A 220 14.92 1.53 42.07
CA LEU A 220 15.98 0.69 42.66
C LEU A 220 16.98 0.18 41.58
N ASP A 221 16.90 0.74 40.36
CA ASP A 221 17.83 0.56 39.21
C ASP A 221 18.15 -0.90 38.84
N GLY A 222 17.28 -1.88 39.14
CA GLY A 222 17.45 -3.27 38.71
C GLY A 222 18.67 -4.06 39.23
N LYS A 223 19.60 -3.38 39.90
CA LYS A 223 20.93 -3.89 40.30
C LYS A 223 20.92 -4.63 41.63
N THR A 224 19.78 -4.66 42.32
CA THR A 224 19.65 -5.32 43.61
C THR A 224 19.34 -6.81 43.46
N LYS A 225 19.65 -7.60 44.49
CA LYS A 225 19.29 -9.03 44.59
C LYS A 225 17.93 -9.23 45.29
N LEU A 226 17.06 -8.22 45.19
CA LEU A 226 15.80 -8.18 45.91
C LEU A 226 14.93 -9.38 45.52
N LYS A 227 14.50 -10.14 46.51
CA LYS A 227 13.55 -11.25 46.39
C LYS A 227 12.18 -10.87 46.91
N THR A 228 12.12 -10.11 48.02
CA THR A 228 10.85 -9.72 48.64
C THR A 228 10.84 -8.25 49.02
N VAL A 229 9.74 -7.56 48.73
CA VAL A 229 9.50 -6.18 49.18
C VAL A 229 8.09 -6.06 49.76
N GLU A 230 7.99 -5.53 50.98
CA GLU A 230 6.73 -5.36 51.70
C GLU A 230 6.59 -3.91 52.18
N GLY A 231 5.40 -3.33 52.02
CA GLY A 231 5.10 -2.02 52.59
C GLY A 231 3.63 -1.68 52.54
N ASN A 232 2.94 -1.72 53.69
CA ASN A 232 1.50 -1.45 53.74
C ASN A 232 1.15 -0.01 53.38
N GLY A 233 2.07 0.94 53.63
CA GLY A 233 1.89 2.35 53.30
C GLY A 233 1.97 2.68 51.83
N ILE A 234 2.55 1.78 51.00
CA ILE A 234 2.88 2.08 49.60
C ILE A 234 1.62 2.28 48.77
N THR A 235 1.48 3.49 48.24
CA THR A 235 0.38 3.90 47.35
C THR A 235 0.84 4.08 45.91
N ILE A 236 2.13 4.35 45.67
CA ILE A 236 2.69 4.55 44.34
C ILE A 236 4.02 3.77 44.21
N ILE A 237 4.12 2.97 43.15
CA ILE A 237 5.39 2.43 42.67
C ILE A 237 5.87 3.35 41.54
N GLU A 238 7.05 3.93 41.71
CA GLU A 238 7.63 4.88 40.77
C GLU A 238 8.13 4.21 39.48
N ARG A 239 8.58 5.04 38.54
CA ARG A 239 9.13 4.55 37.28
C ARG A 239 10.37 3.71 37.54
N GLU A 240 10.51 2.61 36.79
CA GLU A 240 11.68 1.73 36.81
C GLU A 240 12.04 1.08 38.17
N THR A 241 11.18 1.16 39.19
CA THR A 241 11.45 0.67 40.56
C THR A 241 12.07 -0.72 40.64
N PHE A 242 11.60 -1.68 39.85
CA PHE A 242 12.08 -3.05 39.79
C PHE A 242 12.51 -3.47 38.38
N ASN A 243 12.81 -2.51 37.50
CA ASN A 243 13.22 -2.79 36.12
C ASN A 243 14.50 -3.65 36.11
N GLY A 244 14.48 -4.82 35.48
CA GLY A 244 15.62 -5.74 35.41
C GLY A 244 15.92 -6.51 36.70
N THR A 245 15.11 -6.37 37.75
CA THR A 245 15.28 -7.12 39.01
C THR A 245 14.84 -8.58 38.85
N THR A 246 15.66 -9.37 38.15
CA THR A 246 15.41 -10.79 37.82
C THR A 246 15.34 -11.72 39.03
N SER A 247 15.78 -11.26 40.20
CA SER A 247 15.73 -12.01 41.45
C SER A 247 14.42 -11.85 42.24
N LEU A 248 13.58 -10.88 41.86
CA LEU A 248 12.33 -10.54 42.54
C LEU A 248 11.35 -11.70 42.48
N LYS A 249 10.75 -12.07 43.62
CA LYS A 249 9.79 -13.18 43.68
C LYS A 249 8.39 -12.71 44.05
N THR A 250 8.28 -11.90 45.09
CA THR A 250 7.01 -11.47 45.66
C THR A 250 7.08 -10.03 46.13
N VAL A 251 5.96 -9.31 46.01
CA VAL A 251 5.76 -8.00 46.62
C VAL A 251 4.40 -7.94 47.30
N SER A 252 4.27 -7.12 48.35
CA SER A 252 3.01 -6.93 49.08
C SER A 252 2.75 -5.45 49.36
N PHE A 253 1.74 -4.90 48.68
CA PHE A 253 1.35 -3.49 48.75
C PHE A 253 -0.18 -3.35 48.81
N PRO A 254 -0.83 -3.61 49.97
CA PRO A 254 -2.28 -3.69 50.09
C PRO A 254 -3.05 -2.37 49.81
N ASN A 255 -2.38 -1.22 49.86
CA ASN A 255 -2.97 0.10 49.63
C ASN A 255 -2.51 0.76 48.32
N LEU A 256 -1.95 -0.03 47.39
CA LEU A 256 -1.40 0.45 46.13
C LEU A 256 -2.48 1.10 45.24
N LYS A 257 -2.17 2.28 44.70
CA LYS A 257 -3.03 3.06 43.80
C LYS A 257 -2.49 3.19 42.39
N THR A 258 -1.17 3.28 42.23
CA THR A 258 -0.55 3.51 40.91
C THR A 258 0.73 2.70 40.75
N ILE A 259 0.87 2.06 39.60
CA ILE A 259 2.13 1.49 39.12
C ILE A 259 2.57 2.33 37.93
N ARG A 260 3.74 2.97 37.99
CA ARG A 260 4.23 3.81 36.89
C ARG A 260 4.99 3.02 35.83
N ASP A 261 5.37 3.72 34.78
CA ASP A 261 6.02 3.18 33.59
C ASP A 261 7.29 2.38 33.93
N TRP A 262 7.47 1.24 33.27
CA TRP A 262 8.62 0.34 33.43
C TRP A 262 8.87 -0.22 34.86
N ALA A 263 7.93 -0.04 35.80
CA ALA A 263 8.13 -0.36 37.22
C ALA A 263 8.59 -1.81 37.52
N PHE A 264 8.19 -2.79 36.72
CA PHE A 264 8.51 -4.22 36.83
C PHE A 264 9.04 -4.80 35.51
N LYS A 265 9.51 -3.96 34.58
CA LYS A 265 10.03 -4.41 33.28
C LYS A 265 11.17 -5.43 33.49
N ASP A 266 11.17 -6.53 32.74
CA ASP A 266 12.17 -7.61 32.81
C ASP A 266 12.41 -8.18 34.23
N SER A 267 11.45 -8.01 35.15
CA SER A 267 11.58 -8.48 36.53
C SER A 267 11.29 -9.98 36.66
N GLY A 268 11.86 -10.61 37.69
CA GLY A 268 11.68 -12.05 37.98
C GLY A 268 10.33 -12.40 38.63
N ILE A 269 9.44 -11.42 38.81
CA ILE A 269 8.23 -11.57 39.63
C ILE A 269 7.28 -12.59 39.02
N LYS A 270 6.85 -13.58 39.82
CA LYS A 270 6.00 -14.68 39.34
C LYS A 270 4.51 -14.43 39.50
N SER A 271 4.16 -13.63 40.51
CA SER A 271 2.78 -13.27 40.87
C SER A 271 2.80 -12.01 41.71
N ILE A 272 1.77 -11.18 41.54
CA ILE A 272 1.52 -9.99 42.35
C ILE A 272 0.02 -9.92 42.66
N GLU A 273 -0.33 -9.66 43.92
CA GLU A 273 -1.71 -9.38 44.30
C GLU A 273 -1.98 -7.89 44.11
N LEU A 274 -2.79 -7.56 43.10
CA LEU A 274 -3.21 -6.18 42.83
C LEU A 274 -4.46 -5.84 43.66
N PRO A 275 -4.41 -4.85 44.57
CA PRO A 275 -5.54 -4.52 45.43
C PRO A 275 -6.65 -3.76 44.68
N ASN A 276 -7.88 -3.80 45.20
CA ASN A 276 -9.02 -3.01 44.70
C ASN A 276 -8.90 -1.49 44.96
N THR A 277 -7.73 -1.02 45.40
CA THR A 277 -7.37 0.40 45.48
C THR A 277 -6.57 0.87 44.28
N LEU A 278 -6.18 -0.04 43.37
CA LEU A 278 -5.36 0.27 42.21
C LEU A 278 -6.20 0.95 41.13
N ASP A 279 -5.77 2.16 40.76
CA ASP A 279 -6.43 3.03 39.78
C ASP A 279 -5.79 2.89 38.39
N SER A 280 -4.46 2.72 38.30
CA SER A 280 -3.75 2.70 37.02
C SER A 280 -2.43 1.90 37.00
N ILE A 281 -2.13 1.35 35.80
CA ILE A 281 -0.86 0.71 35.45
C ILE A 281 -0.26 1.45 34.25
N GLY A 282 0.99 1.90 34.38
CA GLY A 282 1.72 2.67 33.37
C GLY A 282 2.25 1.84 32.20
N SER A 283 2.82 2.53 31.21
CA SER A 283 3.32 1.91 29.98
C SER A 283 4.51 1.00 30.25
N SER A 284 4.54 -0.16 29.60
CA SER A 284 5.58 -1.20 29.78
C SER A 284 5.83 -1.60 31.24
N ALA A 285 4.89 -1.37 32.16
CA ALA A 285 5.10 -1.56 33.60
C ALA A 285 5.53 -2.99 33.94
N PHE A 286 5.00 -4.01 33.28
CA PHE A 286 5.36 -5.42 33.43
C PHE A 286 5.93 -6.04 32.14
N CYS A 287 6.38 -5.22 31.17
CA CYS A 287 6.94 -5.73 29.91
C CYS A 287 8.09 -6.71 30.19
N GLY A 288 8.05 -7.92 29.63
CA GLY A 288 9.07 -8.96 29.84
C GLY A 288 9.10 -9.60 31.24
N ALA A 289 8.16 -9.26 32.13
CA ALA A 289 8.11 -9.81 33.48
C ALA A 289 7.79 -11.33 33.45
N LYS A 290 8.34 -12.07 34.43
CA LYS A 290 8.15 -13.53 34.55
C LYS A 290 6.85 -13.95 35.26
N LEU A 291 5.79 -13.15 35.06
CA LEU A 291 4.47 -13.39 35.64
C LEU A 291 3.88 -14.67 35.07
N THR A 292 3.30 -15.51 35.94
CA THR A 292 2.62 -16.76 35.54
C THR A 292 1.10 -16.60 35.47
N ASN A 293 0.57 -15.67 36.27
CA ASN A 293 -0.84 -15.32 36.35
C ASN A 293 -0.99 -13.88 36.80
N ILE A 294 -2.07 -13.21 36.35
CA ILE A 294 -2.41 -11.87 36.79
C ILE A 294 -3.93 -11.68 36.86
N VAL A 295 -4.37 -10.99 37.92
CA VAL A 295 -5.77 -10.60 38.13
C VAL A 295 -5.84 -9.09 38.19
N LEU A 296 -6.44 -8.47 37.17
CA LEU A 296 -6.69 -7.03 37.14
C LEU A 296 -7.97 -6.71 37.96
N PRO A 297 -7.88 -5.87 39.00
CA PRO A 297 -8.99 -5.61 39.92
C PRO A 297 -10.09 -4.77 39.27
N SER A 298 -11.29 -4.79 39.86
CA SER A 298 -12.45 -4.06 39.32
C SER A 298 -12.35 -2.53 39.46
N SER A 299 -11.41 -2.03 40.27
CA SER A 299 -11.15 -0.59 40.44
C SER A 299 -10.25 0.00 39.35
N LEU A 300 -9.61 -0.85 38.54
CA LEU A 300 -8.57 -0.42 37.60
C LEU A 300 -9.21 0.34 36.43
N GLU A 301 -8.85 1.62 36.28
CA GLU A 301 -9.40 2.49 35.25
C GLU A 301 -8.63 2.37 33.93
N ASN A 302 -7.29 2.37 33.99
CA ASN A 302 -6.44 2.45 32.79
C ASN A 302 -5.19 1.55 32.87
N VAL A 303 -4.85 0.92 31.74
CA VAL A 303 -3.62 0.16 31.53
C VAL A 303 -2.88 0.70 30.30
N GLY A 304 -1.65 1.17 30.52
CA GLY A 304 -0.81 1.81 29.51
C GLY A 304 -0.29 0.86 28.43
N GLU A 305 0.26 1.47 27.38
CA GLU A 305 0.79 0.78 26.20
C GLU A 305 1.87 -0.24 26.57
N ASN A 306 1.85 -1.42 25.94
CA ASN A 306 2.83 -2.50 26.17
C ASN A 306 2.94 -2.99 27.62
N ALA A 307 1.95 -2.70 28.50
CA ALA A 307 2.10 -2.90 29.94
C ALA A 307 2.47 -4.34 30.35
N PHE A 308 2.02 -5.37 29.63
CA PHE A 308 2.37 -6.77 29.85
C PHE A 308 2.95 -7.43 28.58
N GLU A 309 3.48 -6.65 27.64
CA GLU A 309 4.10 -7.15 26.41
C GLU A 309 5.23 -8.14 26.73
N ASN A 310 5.37 -9.22 25.95
CA ASN A 310 6.42 -10.24 26.10
C ASN A 310 6.46 -10.92 27.49
N CYS A 311 5.35 -10.96 28.23
CA CYS A 311 5.20 -11.82 29.41
C CYS A 311 5.05 -13.30 28.99
N GLU A 312 6.12 -13.88 28.45
CA GLU A 312 6.10 -15.22 27.83
C GLU A 312 5.69 -16.36 28.78
N ASP A 313 5.85 -16.19 30.09
CA ASP A 313 5.46 -17.17 31.11
C ASP A 313 4.00 -17.04 31.57
N LEU A 314 3.27 -16.00 31.12
CA LEU A 314 1.91 -15.71 31.57
C LEU A 314 0.95 -16.73 30.99
N THR A 315 0.33 -17.55 31.84
CA THR A 315 -0.58 -18.63 31.43
C THR A 315 -2.05 -18.27 31.57
N SER A 316 -2.38 -17.40 32.54
CA SER A 316 -3.77 -17.04 32.86
C SER A 316 -3.93 -15.55 33.17
N LEU A 317 -4.94 -14.94 32.57
CA LEU A 317 -5.36 -13.55 32.78
C LEU A 317 -6.82 -13.49 33.23
N THR A 318 -7.11 -12.70 34.27
CA THR A 318 -8.48 -12.37 34.68
C THR A 318 -8.64 -10.85 34.78
N ILE A 319 -9.61 -10.29 34.06
CA ILE A 319 -10.01 -8.89 34.12
C ILE A 319 -11.37 -8.81 34.84
N LYS A 320 -11.48 -7.99 35.89
CA LYS A 320 -12.68 -7.94 36.76
C LYS A 320 -13.57 -6.71 36.59
N GLY A 321 -13.17 -5.70 35.82
CA GLY A 321 -13.95 -4.48 35.61
C GLY A 321 -13.81 -3.94 34.19
N ASN A 322 -14.53 -2.86 33.90
CA ASN A 322 -14.48 -2.14 32.62
C ASN A 322 -13.26 -1.22 32.57
N THR A 323 -12.09 -1.82 32.36
CA THR A 323 -10.78 -1.14 32.28
C THR A 323 -10.50 -0.66 30.86
N SER A 324 -9.96 0.55 30.71
CA SER A 324 -9.46 1.05 29.43
C SER A 324 -8.06 0.49 29.15
N PHE A 325 -7.88 -0.10 27.97
CA PHE A 325 -6.62 -0.71 27.52
C PHE A 325 -6.04 0.05 26.33
N GLU A 326 -4.78 0.46 26.45
CA GLU A 326 -4.00 1.00 25.33
C GLU A 326 -3.54 -0.12 24.37
N ARG A 327 -2.71 0.22 23.38
CA ARG A 327 -2.17 -0.73 22.40
C ARG A 327 -1.20 -1.77 23.02
N ASN A 328 -1.18 -2.99 22.46
CA ASN A 328 -0.19 -4.05 22.72
C ASN A 328 -0.12 -4.56 24.18
N VAL A 329 -1.16 -4.37 24.99
CA VAL A 329 -1.09 -4.62 26.44
C VAL A 329 -0.62 -6.04 26.78
N PHE A 330 -1.11 -7.08 26.09
CA PHE A 330 -0.68 -8.48 26.28
C PHE A 330 -0.05 -9.07 25.00
N GLU A 331 0.55 -8.24 24.15
CA GLU A 331 1.22 -8.72 22.95
C GLU A 331 2.35 -9.72 23.30
N ASN A 332 2.49 -10.77 22.50
CA ASN A 332 3.51 -11.81 22.62
C ASN A 332 3.56 -12.52 24.00
N CYS A 333 2.44 -12.55 24.73
CA CYS A 333 2.25 -13.44 25.88
C CYS A 333 2.03 -14.88 25.38
N SER A 334 3.09 -15.49 24.84
CA SER A 334 3.01 -16.71 24.03
C SER A 334 2.45 -17.95 24.76
N SER A 335 2.58 -18.02 26.09
CA SER A 335 1.99 -19.08 26.93
C SER A 335 0.56 -18.81 27.40
N LEU A 336 -0.04 -17.65 27.08
CA LEU A 336 -1.35 -17.26 27.56
C LEU A 336 -2.41 -18.16 26.94
N SER A 337 -3.04 -19.00 27.76
CA SER A 337 -4.00 -20.02 27.32
C SER A 337 -5.41 -19.82 27.88
N SER A 338 -5.54 -19.08 28.98
CA SER A 338 -6.82 -18.81 29.65
C SER A 338 -7.02 -17.33 29.90
N VAL A 339 -8.02 -16.73 29.26
CA VAL A 339 -8.40 -15.33 29.43
C VAL A 339 -9.85 -15.24 29.89
N SER A 340 -10.08 -14.56 31.02
CA SER A 340 -11.43 -14.28 31.55
C SER A 340 -11.70 -12.77 31.48
N LEU A 341 -12.66 -12.39 30.62
CA LEU A 341 -13.12 -11.01 30.43
C LEU A 341 -14.47 -10.80 31.15
N PRO A 342 -14.75 -9.62 31.74
CA PRO A 342 -16.05 -9.32 32.33
C PRO A 342 -17.05 -8.93 31.24
N ASN A 343 -18.35 -9.19 31.48
CA ASN A 343 -19.39 -9.01 30.46
C ASN A 343 -19.65 -7.54 30.08
N ASP A 344 -19.41 -6.62 31.01
CA ASP A 344 -19.57 -5.17 30.91
C ASP A 344 -18.31 -4.45 30.38
N LEU A 345 -17.31 -5.20 29.88
CA LEU A 345 -16.15 -4.63 29.22
C LEU A 345 -16.54 -4.08 27.83
N GLU A 346 -16.44 -2.77 27.65
CA GLU A 346 -16.93 -2.08 26.45
C GLU A 346 -15.91 -2.05 25.30
N SER A 347 -14.61 -2.15 25.61
CA SER A 347 -13.53 -2.06 24.63
C SER A 347 -12.35 -2.99 24.93
N LEU A 348 -11.61 -3.34 23.88
CA LEU A 348 -10.30 -3.97 23.94
C LEU A 348 -9.27 -3.00 23.34
N GLY A 349 -8.00 -3.16 23.69
CA GLY A 349 -6.91 -2.41 23.05
C GLY A 349 -6.57 -2.95 21.66
N GLU A 350 -6.01 -2.10 20.79
CA GLU A 350 -5.39 -2.56 19.53
C GLU A 350 -4.27 -3.56 19.82
N GLU A 351 -4.17 -4.63 19.01
CA GLU A 351 -3.12 -5.66 19.15
C GLU A 351 -3.03 -6.32 20.55
N MET A 352 -4.08 -6.17 21.39
CA MET A 352 -4.03 -6.52 22.80
C MET A 352 -3.59 -7.96 23.07
N PHE A 353 -4.00 -8.94 22.25
CA PHE A 353 -3.60 -10.34 22.36
C PHE A 353 -2.80 -10.83 21.14
N CYS A 354 -2.21 -9.91 20.36
CA CYS A 354 -1.37 -10.27 19.22
C CYS A 354 -0.25 -11.23 19.67
N GLY A 355 -0.03 -12.33 18.94
CA GLY A 355 1.02 -13.30 19.26
C GLY A 355 0.76 -14.18 20.49
N CYS A 356 -0.43 -14.13 21.11
CA CYS A 356 -0.84 -15.07 22.18
C CYS A 356 -1.09 -16.48 21.61
N SER A 357 0.00 -17.13 21.19
CA SER A 357 -0.03 -18.35 20.36
C SER A 357 -0.56 -19.60 21.05
N SER A 358 -0.70 -19.60 22.39
CA SER A 358 -1.30 -20.70 23.17
C SER A 358 -2.78 -20.50 23.51
N LEU A 359 -3.40 -19.38 23.12
CA LEU A 359 -4.81 -19.10 23.42
C LEU A 359 -5.71 -20.04 22.62
N VAL A 360 -6.49 -20.88 23.28
CA VAL A 360 -7.31 -21.92 22.63
C VAL A 360 -8.74 -21.45 22.33
N GLU A 361 -9.33 -20.70 23.25
CA GLU A 361 -10.65 -20.13 23.08
C GLU A 361 -10.76 -18.77 23.76
N ILE A 362 -11.63 -17.91 23.23
CA ILE A 362 -11.94 -16.62 23.82
C ILE A 362 -13.45 -16.39 23.85
N SER A 363 -13.94 -15.94 25.00
CA SER A 363 -15.33 -15.51 25.18
C SER A 363 -15.36 -13.99 25.19
N LEU A 364 -15.87 -13.38 24.12
CA LEU A 364 -15.92 -11.93 23.99
C LEU A 364 -17.01 -11.34 24.92
N PRO A 365 -16.80 -10.14 25.47
CA PRO A 365 -17.77 -9.46 26.34
C PRO A 365 -19.11 -9.18 25.64
N HIS A 366 -20.18 -9.03 26.42
CA HIS A 366 -21.51 -8.72 25.90
C HIS A 366 -21.60 -7.28 25.35
N ASP A 367 -20.98 -6.33 26.04
CA ASP A 367 -21.07 -4.90 25.69
C ASP A 367 -19.98 -4.44 24.69
N LEU A 368 -19.10 -5.35 24.26
CA LEU A 368 -18.06 -5.08 23.26
C LEU A 368 -18.68 -4.72 21.89
N LYS A 369 -18.31 -3.55 21.37
CA LYS A 369 -18.81 -3.03 20.09
C LYS A 369 -17.92 -3.29 18.89
N VAL A 370 -16.61 -3.32 19.08
CA VAL A 370 -15.63 -3.45 18.01
C VAL A 370 -14.58 -4.46 18.46
N ILE A 371 -14.19 -5.37 17.56
CA ILE A 371 -12.95 -6.13 17.73
C ILE A 371 -11.85 -5.29 17.08
N PRO A 372 -10.92 -4.71 17.85
CA PRO A 372 -9.93 -3.77 17.34
C PRO A 372 -8.95 -4.40 16.36
N LYS A 373 -8.26 -3.53 15.63
CA LYS A 373 -7.18 -3.90 14.72
C LYS A 373 -6.20 -4.89 15.36
N SER A 374 -5.95 -5.99 14.66
CA SER A 374 -4.98 -7.04 15.03
C SER A 374 -5.15 -7.65 16.43
N ALA A 375 -6.31 -7.50 17.09
CA ALA A 375 -6.50 -7.86 18.49
C ALA A 375 -6.11 -9.31 18.84
N PHE A 376 -6.32 -10.26 17.93
CA PHE A 376 -5.98 -11.68 18.09
C PHE A 376 -5.04 -12.19 16.98
N ARG A 377 -4.33 -11.29 16.30
CA ARG A 377 -3.40 -11.65 15.22
C ARG A 377 -2.38 -12.69 15.70
N ASN A 378 -2.12 -13.73 14.92
CA ASN A 378 -1.20 -14.82 15.24
C ASN A 378 -1.52 -15.59 16.53
N CYS A 379 -2.78 -15.59 17.01
CA CYS A 379 -3.25 -16.54 18.02
C CYS A 379 -3.40 -17.94 17.41
N LYS A 380 -2.26 -18.59 17.10
CA LYS A 380 -2.20 -19.82 16.29
C LYS A 380 -2.94 -21.02 16.91
N ALA A 381 -3.09 -21.10 18.23
CA ALA A 381 -3.86 -22.17 18.87
C ALA A 381 -5.38 -21.89 18.96
N LEU A 382 -5.84 -20.70 18.56
CA LEU A 382 -7.22 -20.28 18.75
C LEU A 382 -8.16 -21.11 17.87
N GLN A 383 -9.00 -21.93 18.50
CA GLN A 383 -9.95 -22.80 17.83
C GLN A 383 -11.37 -22.21 17.80
N ARG A 384 -11.73 -21.43 18.82
CA ARG A 384 -13.09 -20.90 19.01
C ARG A 384 -13.07 -19.47 19.55
N ALA A 385 -13.85 -18.60 18.92
CA ALA A 385 -14.20 -17.29 19.45
C ALA A 385 -15.71 -17.21 19.64
N TYR A 386 -16.16 -16.97 20.88
CA TYR A 386 -17.59 -16.83 21.21
C TYR A 386 -17.97 -15.35 21.22
N PHE A 387 -18.84 -14.95 20.28
CA PHE A 387 -19.37 -13.61 20.20
C PHE A 387 -20.65 -13.51 21.06
N ASN A 388 -20.50 -13.17 22.34
CA ASN A 388 -21.64 -13.05 23.26
C ASN A 388 -22.30 -11.66 23.25
N GLY A 389 -21.79 -10.75 22.43
CA GLY A 389 -22.09 -9.34 22.51
C GLY A 389 -22.59 -8.70 21.23
N ASN A 390 -22.66 -7.37 21.27
CA ASN A 390 -23.19 -6.53 20.20
C ASN A 390 -22.08 -6.02 19.27
N VAL A 391 -21.16 -6.89 18.87
CA VAL A 391 -20.05 -6.54 17.97
C VAL A 391 -20.61 -6.07 16.63
N GLU A 392 -20.37 -4.80 16.30
CA GLU A 392 -20.81 -4.13 15.08
C GLU A 392 -19.71 -4.09 14.02
N ALA A 393 -18.43 -4.19 14.40
CA ALA A 393 -17.29 -4.21 13.48
C ALA A 393 -16.18 -5.15 13.95
N ILE A 394 -15.55 -5.82 12.99
CA ILE A 394 -14.26 -6.52 13.15
C ILE A 394 -13.27 -5.76 12.30
N GLU A 395 -12.24 -5.17 12.91
CA GLU A 395 -11.27 -4.33 12.21
C GLU A 395 -10.17 -5.13 11.49
N ASP A 396 -9.28 -4.41 10.82
CA ASP A 396 -8.23 -4.97 9.99
C ASP A 396 -7.36 -5.96 10.77
N HIS A 397 -6.99 -7.07 10.14
CA HIS A 397 -6.07 -8.09 10.69
C HIS A 397 -6.51 -8.72 12.04
N ALA A 398 -7.74 -8.49 12.51
CA ALA A 398 -8.17 -8.86 13.86
C ALA A 398 -7.91 -10.32 14.26
N PHE A 399 -8.06 -11.27 13.33
CA PHE A 399 -7.78 -12.70 13.48
C PHE A 399 -6.80 -13.23 12.42
N GLU A 400 -5.99 -12.37 11.79
CA GLU A 400 -4.98 -12.80 10.81
C GLU A 400 -4.05 -13.87 11.42
N GLY A 401 -3.81 -14.97 10.70
CA GLY A 401 -2.91 -16.03 11.12
C GLY A 401 -3.44 -16.89 12.28
N CYS A 402 -4.74 -16.80 12.63
CA CYS A 402 -5.42 -17.74 13.52
C CYS A 402 -5.65 -19.10 12.82
N SER A 403 -4.57 -19.78 12.45
CA SER A 403 -4.60 -20.94 11.54
C SER A 403 -5.36 -22.17 12.06
N ASN A 404 -5.65 -22.26 13.37
CA ASN A 404 -6.49 -23.32 13.96
C ASN A 404 -7.95 -22.91 14.16
N LEU A 405 -8.37 -21.70 13.76
CA LEU A 405 -9.74 -21.24 13.93
C LEU A 405 -10.66 -22.09 13.03
N GLN A 406 -11.62 -22.78 13.66
CA GLN A 406 -12.46 -23.77 12.98
C GLN A 406 -13.77 -23.13 12.48
N SER A 407 -14.93 -23.63 12.93
CA SER A 407 -16.22 -23.09 12.52
C SER A 407 -16.55 -21.78 13.24
N LEU A 408 -17.02 -20.79 12.50
CA LEU A 408 -17.34 -19.47 13.04
C LEU A 408 -18.79 -19.08 12.72
N THR A 409 -19.50 -18.58 13.72
CA THR A 409 -20.79 -17.89 13.54
C THR A 409 -20.61 -16.44 13.96
N LEU A 410 -20.60 -15.54 12.98
CA LEU A 410 -20.46 -14.12 13.22
C LEU A 410 -21.78 -13.53 13.77
N PRO A 411 -21.71 -12.58 14.71
CA PRO A 411 -22.88 -12.12 15.45
C PRO A 411 -23.74 -11.14 14.64
N THR A 412 -25.04 -11.11 14.91
CA THR A 412 -25.88 -9.95 14.61
C THR A 412 -25.77 -9.01 15.81
N PRO A 413 -25.35 -7.73 15.66
CA PRO A 413 -25.58 -6.85 14.50
C PRO A 413 -24.34 -6.46 13.66
N LEU A 414 -23.35 -7.35 13.45
CA LEU A 414 -22.12 -7.04 12.70
C LEU A 414 -22.41 -6.43 11.33
N LYS A 415 -21.76 -5.28 11.03
CA LYS A 415 -21.90 -4.50 9.79
C LYS A 415 -20.68 -4.57 8.90
N SER A 416 -19.48 -4.64 9.46
CA SER A 416 -18.23 -4.59 8.70
C SER A 416 -17.17 -5.58 9.17
N ILE A 417 -16.45 -6.13 8.20
CA ILE A 417 -15.24 -6.94 8.39
C ILE A 417 -14.10 -6.22 7.67
N GLY A 418 -13.02 -5.94 8.39
CA GLY A 418 -11.86 -5.18 7.91
C GLY A 418 -10.97 -5.98 6.95
N ILE A 419 -9.96 -5.29 6.43
CA ILE A 419 -8.94 -5.84 5.53
C ILE A 419 -8.17 -6.96 6.24
N HIS A 420 -7.96 -8.09 5.57
CA HIS A 420 -7.24 -9.26 6.12
C HIS A 420 -7.74 -9.76 7.49
N ALA A 421 -8.98 -9.45 7.90
CA ALA A 421 -9.47 -9.73 9.25
C ALA A 421 -9.43 -11.22 9.64
N PHE A 422 -9.57 -12.15 8.70
CA PHE A 422 -9.48 -13.60 8.87
C PHE A 422 -8.49 -14.23 7.88
N ASP A 423 -7.49 -13.47 7.44
CA ASP A 423 -6.44 -13.98 6.55
C ASP A 423 -5.66 -15.13 7.21
N ASP A 424 -5.24 -16.11 6.43
CA ASP A 424 -4.54 -17.32 6.87
C ASP A 424 -5.25 -18.11 8.00
N CYS A 425 -6.59 -18.03 8.07
CA CYS A 425 -7.41 -18.91 8.92
C CYS A 425 -7.62 -20.29 8.26
N GLU A 426 -6.53 -21.01 8.00
CA GLU A 426 -6.48 -22.23 7.17
C GLU A 426 -7.42 -23.37 7.60
N SER A 427 -7.70 -23.50 8.90
CA SER A 427 -8.60 -24.54 9.45
C SER A 427 -10.09 -24.21 9.37
N MET A 428 -10.45 -23.01 8.87
CA MET A 428 -11.84 -22.56 8.82
C MET A 428 -12.60 -23.31 7.72
N THR A 429 -13.51 -24.19 8.12
CA THR A 429 -14.28 -25.06 7.21
C THR A 429 -15.77 -24.68 7.08
N GLU A 430 -16.33 -24.01 8.10
CA GLU A 430 -17.70 -23.50 8.08
C GLU A 430 -17.74 -22.06 8.59
N LEU A 431 -18.40 -21.18 7.84
CA LEU A 431 -18.60 -19.78 8.20
C LEU A 431 -20.08 -19.41 8.05
N VAL A 432 -20.64 -18.78 9.10
CA VAL A 432 -21.98 -18.21 9.08
C VAL A 432 -21.88 -16.69 9.19
N LEU A 433 -22.25 -16.00 8.11
CA LEU A 433 -22.32 -14.55 8.03
C LEU A 433 -23.72 -14.04 8.45
N PRO A 434 -23.83 -12.90 9.15
CA PRO A 434 -25.09 -12.35 9.62
C PRO A 434 -25.77 -11.54 8.51
N ASN A 435 -27.09 -11.38 8.61
CA ASN A 435 -27.87 -10.60 7.65
C ASN A 435 -27.63 -9.08 7.72
N SER A 436 -27.00 -8.59 8.79
CA SER A 436 -26.66 -7.18 9.01
C SER A 436 -25.36 -6.74 8.33
N LEU A 437 -24.63 -7.66 7.69
CA LEU A 437 -23.34 -7.38 7.07
C LEU A 437 -23.51 -6.47 5.85
N GLU A 438 -22.72 -5.40 5.78
CA GLU A 438 -22.77 -4.38 4.74
C GLU A 438 -21.43 -4.25 3.99
N TYR A 439 -20.30 -4.55 4.64
CA TYR A 439 -18.95 -4.36 4.09
C TYR A 439 -17.99 -5.49 4.46
N VAL A 440 -17.18 -5.91 3.49
CA VAL A 440 -16.05 -6.83 3.66
C VAL A 440 -14.81 -6.23 2.97
N GLY A 441 -13.78 -5.95 3.75
CA GLY A 441 -12.52 -5.38 3.31
C GLY A 441 -11.68 -6.36 2.50
N GLY A 442 -10.77 -5.84 1.68
CA GLY A 442 -9.95 -6.64 0.78
C GLY A 442 -9.15 -7.74 1.49
N GLY A 443 -9.11 -8.94 0.90
CA GLY A 443 -8.34 -10.06 1.45
C GLY A 443 -8.82 -10.59 2.81
N ALA A 444 -9.99 -10.15 3.30
CA ALA A 444 -10.50 -10.52 4.63
C ALA A 444 -10.54 -12.03 4.88
N PHE A 445 -10.66 -12.85 3.84
CA PHE A 445 -10.75 -14.31 3.92
C PHE A 445 -9.71 -15.00 3.04
N CYS A 446 -8.59 -14.35 2.74
CA CYS A 446 -7.47 -15.02 2.07
C CYS A 446 -6.96 -16.21 2.92
N GLY A 447 -6.49 -17.27 2.25
CA GLY A 447 -6.00 -18.48 2.94
C GLY A 447 -7.05 -19.38 3.61
N VAL A 448 -8.35 -19.05 3.58
CA VAL A 448 -9.39 -19.94 4.16
C VAL A 448 -9.78 -21.09 3.23
N ASN A 449 -10.34 -22.17 3.78
CA ASN A 449 -10.77 -23.35 3.02
C ASN A 449 -12.17 -23.83 3.42
N LEU A 450 -13.19 -23.13 2.93
CA LEU A 450 -14.58 -23.34 3.33
C LEU A 450 -15.22 -24.53 2.59
N THR A 451 -15.65 -25.53 3.35
CA THR A 451 -16.56 -26.56 2.82
C THR A 451 -18.00 -26.05 2.72
N LYS A 452 -18.36 -25.07 3.55
CA LYS A 452 -19.71 -24.50 3.63
C LYS A 452 -19.67 -23.04 4.11
N LEU A 453 -20.30 -22.17 3.32
CA LEU A 453 -20.60 -20.79 3.69
C LEU A 453 -22.11 -20.64 3.82
N THR A 454 -22.58 -20.00 4.89
CA THR A 454 -24.00 -19.67 5.07
C THR A 454 -24.15 -18.17 5.31
N PHE A 455 -24.98 -17.51 4.52
CA PHE A 455 -25.46 -16.15 4.79
C PHE A 455 -26.86 -16.22 5.40
N SER A 456 -27.03 -15.63 6.58
CA SER A 456 -28.27 -15.72 7.36
C SER A 456 -29.41 -14.83 6.84
N GLY A 457 -29.11 -13.93 5.89
CA GLY A 457 -30.08 -13.03 5.27
C GLY A 457 -30.73 -13.59 4.00
N SER A 458 -31.24 -12.66 3.20
CA SER A 458 -31.84 -12.86 1.89
C SER A 458 -30.84 -12.57 0.77
N LEU A 459 -31.12 -13.06 -0.44
CA LEU A 459 -30.31 -12.76 -1.61
C LEU A 459 -30.22 -11.25 -1.91
N LYS A 460 -31.27 -10.49 -1.59
CA LYS A 460 -31.25 -9.03 -1.73
C LYS A 460 -30.21 -8.38 -0.81
N GLU A 461 -30.11 -8.84 0.43
CA GLU A 461 -29.11 -8.34 1.39
C GLU A 461 -27.70 -8.76 0.97
N TRP A 462 -27.51 -10.00 0.51
CA TRP A 462 -26.22 -10.46 -0.04
C TRP A 462 -25.74 -9.59 -1.20
N LEU A 463 -26.62 -9.31 -2.16
CA LEU A 463 -26.35 -8.44 -3.30
C LEU A 463 -26.12 -6.97 -2.88
N GLY A 464 -26.44 -6.59 -1.65
CA GLY A 464 -26.20 -5.27 -1.08
C GLY A 464 -24.84 -5.13 -0.39
N ILE A 465 -24.13 -6.23 -0.13
CA ILE A 465 -22.81 -6.20 0.51
C ILE A 465 -21.79 -5.59 -0.45
N ASN A 466 -20.96 -4.71 0.08
CA ASN A 466 -19.79 -4.19 -0.63
C ASN A 466 -18.56 -5.05 -0.31
N PHE A 467 -18.03 -5.73 -1.33
CA PHE A 467 -16.79 -6.48 -1.25
C PHE A 467 -15.68 -5.61 -1.86
N ASP A 468 -14.74 -5.16 -1.02
CA ASP A 468 -13.69 -4.23 -1.45
C ASP A 468 -12.59 -4.91 -2.26
N TYR A 469 -11.94 -4.13 -3.12
CA TYR A 469 -10.87 -4.57 -3.99
C TYR A 469 -9.55 -3.95 -3.55
N LEU A 470 -8.64 -4.77 -3.01
CA LEU A 470 -7.25 -4.37 -2.84
C LEU A 470 -6.49 -4.59 -4.14
N ILE A 471 -6.04 -3.50 -4.76
CA ILE A 471 -4.95 -3.54 -5.73
C ILE A 471 -3.72 -3.92 -4.90
N ILE A 472 -3.31 -5.18 -4.92
CA ILE A 472 -1.99 -5.54 -4.41
C ILE A 472 -0.99 -4.93 -5.39
N ASP A 473 -0.39 -3.82 -4.99
CA ASP A 473 0.84 -3.31 -5.59
C ASP A 473 1.93 -4.38 -5.33
N HIS A 474 2.20 -5.20 -6.34
CA HIS A 474 3.44 -5.93 -6.58
C HIS A 474 4.08 -6.92 -5.59
N ASP A 475 3.53 -7.28 -4.43
CA ASP A 475 4.20 -8.21 -3.49
C ASP A 475 3.38 -9.46 -3.03
N CYS A 476 2.44 -9.97 -3.86
CA CYS A 476 1.92 -11.33 -3.65
C CYS A 476 2.79 -12.32 -4.46
N PRO A 477 3.21 -13.48 -3.90
CA PRO A 477 4.08 -14.42 -4.59
C PRO A 477 3.49 -14.83 -5.94
N GLU A 478 4.27 -14.65 -7.02
CA GLU A 478 3.91 -14.94 -8.42
C GLU A 478 3.50 -16.41 -8.70
N ASP A 479 3.47 -17.27 -7.68
CA ASP A 479 3.16 -18.70 -7.79
C ASP A 479 1.70 -19.09 -7.49
N ALA A 480 0.82 -18.16 -7.10
CA ALA A 480 -0.63 -18.38 -7.11
C ALA A 480 -1.19 -18.03 -8.50
N GLY A 481 -1.24 -19.02 -9.40
CA GLY A 481 -1.48 -18.89 -10.85
C GLY A 481 -2.79 -18.27 -11.36
N THR A 482 -3.36 -17.26 -10.70
CA THR A 482 -4.44 -16.41 -11.22
C THR A 482 -4.24 -14.99 -10.70
N GLY A 483 -3.66 -14.10 -11.52
CA GLY A 483 -3.41 -12.68 -11.19
C GLY A 483 -4.66 -11.81 -11.03
N TYR A 484 -5.66 -12.26 -10.28
CA TYR A 484 -6.81 -11.48 -9.83
C TYR A 484 -7.00 -11.76 -8.34
N PRO A 485 -7.11 -10.72 -7.48
CA PRO A 485 -7.35 -10.92 -6.05
C PRO A 485 -8.81 -11.35 -5.85
N THR A 486 -9.03 -12.66 -5.85
CA THR A 486 -10.35 -13.28 -5.67
C THR A 486 -10.76 -13.43 -4.21
N ASP A 487 -9.92 -12.99 -3.27
CA ASP A 487 -9.93 -13.54 -1.90
C ASP A 487 -10.65 -12.64 -0.88
N THR A 488 -11.30 -11.55 -1.35
CA THR A 488 -12.14 -10.71 -0.49
C THR A 488 -13.48 -11.37 -0.15
N ASN A 489 -14.13 -11.99 -1.15
CA ASN A 489 -15.44 -12.59 -0.94
C ASN A 489 -15.25 -14.04 -0.43
N PRO A 490 -15.73 -14.38 0.77
CA PRO A 490 -15.53 -15.73 1.33
C PRO A 490 -16.15 -16.83 0.47
N ILE A 491 -17.10 -16.49 -0.43
CA ILE A 491 -17.70 -17.45 -1.35
C ILE A 491 -16.69 -18.05 -2.34
N THR A 492 -15.60 -17.34 -2.66
CA THR A 492 -14.51 -17.82 -3.52
C THR A 492 -13.90 -19.12 -2.97
N HIS A 493 -13.80 -19.20 -1.64
CA HIS A 493 -13.20 -20.33 -0.94
C HIS A 493 -14.23 -21.41 -0.56
N ALA A 494 -15.50 -21.21 -0.91
CA ALA A 494 -16.61 -22.06 -0.48
C ALA A 494 -16.97 -23.13 -1.51
N GLN A 495 -16.98 -24.41 -1.08
CA GLN A 495 -17.51 -25.50 -1.90
C GLN A 495 -19.03 -25.43 -2.05
N LYS A 496 -19.74 -24.97 -1.01
CA LYS A 496 -21.20 -24.83 -0.99
C LYS A 496 -21.58 -23.52 -0.33
N PHE A 497 -22.41 -22.73 -1.02
CA PHE A 497 -22.95 -21.48 -0.49
C PHE A 497 -24.46 -21.60 -0.23
N TYR A 498 -24.89 -21.20 0.96
CA TYR A 498 -26.27 -21.21 1.39
C TYR A 498 -26.75 -19.80 1.73
N ILE A 499 -27.98 -19.48 1.32
CA ILE A 499 -28.73 -18.32 1.80
C ILE A 499 -29.91 -18.86 2.60
N GLY A 500 -29.93 -18.61 3.91
CA GLY A 500 -30.79 -19.33 4.84
C GLY A 500 -30.56 -20.85 4.74
N ALA A 501 -31.63 -21.61 4.45
CA ALA A 501 -31.54 -23.06 4.25
C ALA A 501 -31.35 -23.49 2.79
N GLY A 502 -31.36 -22.56 1.83
CA GLY A 502 -31.31 -22.85 0.40
C GLY A 502 -29.88 -22.86 -0.14
N LEU A 503 -29.47 -23.97 -0.76
CA LEU A 503 -28.21 -24.05 -1.51
C LEU A 503 -28.32 -23.18 -2.77
N VAL A 504 -27.37 -22.26 -2.96
CA VAL A 504 -27.32 -21.39 -4.13
C VAL A 504 -26.62 -22.11 -5.27
N THR A 505 -27.41 -22.50 -6.27
CA THR A 505 -26.96 -23.13 -7.53
C THR A 505 -27.58 -22.44 -8.73
N ASP A 506 -28.82 -21.98 -8.59
CA ASP A 506 -29.53 -21.14 -9.55
C ASP A 506 -29.79 -19.76 -8.95
N LEU A 507 -29.42 -18.71 -9.67
CA LEU A 507 -29.58 -17.33 -9.24
C LEU A 507 -30.61 -16.63 -10.12
N GLU A 508 -31.71 -16.20 -9.50
CA GLU A 508 -32.64 -15.24 -10.09
C GLU A 508 -32.58 -13.94 -9.28
N ILE A 509 -32.20 -12.82 -9.94
CA ILE A 509 -32.05 -11.55 -9.26
C ILE A 509 -33.43 -11.07 -8.75
N PRO A 510 -33.63 -10.83 -7.44
CA PRO A 510 -34.94 -10.50 -6.89
C PRO A 510 -35.51 -9.19 -7.43
N ALA A 511 -36.84 -9.05 -7.33
CA ALA A 511 -37.53 -7.78 -7.62
C ALA A 511 -36.95 -6.64 -6.76
N ASN A 512 -36.84 -5.44 -7.36
CA ASN A 512 -36.25 -4.23 -6.76
C ASN A 512 -34.72 -4.23 -6.58
N VAL A 513 -34.01 -5.24 -7.06
CA VAL A 513 -32.55 -5.19 -7.21
C VAL A 513 -32.25 -4.76 -8.65
N ASN A 514 -31.80 -3.52 -8.84
CA ASN A 514 -31.56 -2.94 -10.17
C ASN A 514 -30.13 -3.15 -10.69
N ALA A 515 -29.22 -3.62 -9.84
CA ALA A 515 -27.83 -3.91 -10.18
C ALA A 515 -27.33 -5.09 -9.36
N VAL A 516 -26.48 -5.92 -9.96
CA VAL A 516 -25.64 -6.87 -9.24
C VAL A 516 -24.39 -6.11 -8.82
N ASN A 517 -24.08 -6.08 -7.52
CA ASN A 517 -22.90 -5.38 -7.03
C ASN A 517 -21.60 -6.02 -7.54
N ALA A 518 -20.52 -5.25 -7.47
CA ALA A 518 -19.21 -5.75 -7.84
C ALA A 518 -18.83 -6.94 -6.93
N TRP A 519 -18.15 -7.92 -7.53
CA TRP A 519 -17.56 -9.08 -6.85
C TRP A 519 -18.50 -9.98 -6.03
N SER A 520 -19.83 -9.85 -6.17
CA SER A 520 -20.79 -10.54 -5.28
C SER A 520 -20.80 -12.07 -5.38
N PHE A 521 -20.37 -12.64 -6.51
CA PHE A 521 -20.27 -14.09 -6.73
C PHE A 521 -18.92 -14.52 -7.30
N THR A 522 -17.90 -13.66 -7.22
CA THR A 522 -16.55 -13.98 -7.69
C THR A 522 -16.07 -15.33 -7.19
N GLY A 523 -15.46 -16.12 -8.06
CA GLY A 523 -14.83 -17.40 -7.73
C GLY A 523 -15.79 -18.55 -7.39
N TYR A 524 -17.09 -18.31 -7.24
CA TYR A 524 -18.01 -19.36 -6.80
C TYR A 524 -18.33 -20.39 -7.90
N ARG A 525 -17.66 -21.54 -7.85
CA ARG A 525 -17.84 -22.65 -8.82
C ARG A 525 -19.14 -23.45 -8.65
N GLY A 526 -19.89 -23.24 -7.57
CA GLY A 526 -21.17 -23.90 -7.32
C GLY A 526 -22.35 -23.30 -8.06
N LEU A 527 -22.22 -22.09 -8.59
CA LEU A 527 -23.27 -21.40 -9.36
C LEU A 527 -23.37 -21.97 -10.77
N LYS A 528 -24.57 -22.41 -11.18
CA LYS A 528 -24.86 -23.05 -12.47
C LYS A 528 -25.69 -22.20 -13.39
N THR A 529 -26.71 -21.51 -12.88
CA THR A 529 -27.52 -20.63 -13.72
C THR A 529 -27.68 -19.25 -13.13
N VAL A 530 -27.74 -18.24 -14.02
CA VAL A 530 -28.00 -16.84 -13.66
C VAL A 530 -29.11 -16.31 -14.57
N THR A 531 -30.14 -15.73 -13.97
CA THR A 531 -31.20 -15.00 -14.68
C THR A 531 -31.11 -13.53 -14.31
N ILE A 532 -30.93 -12.67 -15.32
CA ILE A 532 -30.92 -11.21 -15.28
C ILE A 532 -32.29 -10.72 -15.75
N PRO A 533 -33.24 -10.41 -14.84
CA PRO A 533 -34.59 -10.03 -15.20
C PRO A 533 -34.68 -8.63 -15.81
N SER A 534 -35.87 -8.28 -16.33
CA SER A 534 -36.09 -7.03 -17.08
C SER A 534 -35.83 -5.73 -16.29
N TRP A 535 -35.84 -5.78 -14.96
CA TRP A 535 -35.60 -4.61 -14.09
C TRP A 535 -34.12 -4.40 -13.73
N VAL A 536 -33.23 -5.36 -14.03
CA VAL A 536 -31.80 -5.21 -13.79
C VAL A 536 -31.19 -4.39 -14.92
N LYS A 537 -30.46 -3.34 -14.53
CA LYS A 537 -29.83 -2.37 -15.43
C LYS A 537 -28.32 -2.55 -15.52
N ARG A 538 -27.68 -3.13 -14.50
CA ARG A 538 -26.22 -3.22 -14.41
C ARG A 538 -25.76 -4.53 -13.79
N VAL A 539 -24.71 -5.12 -14.36
CA VAL A 539 -23.87 -6.15 -13.73
C VAL A 539 -22.55 -5.49 -13.38
N GLY A 540 -22.23 -5.43 -12.09
CA GLY A 540 -21.04 -4.78 -11.55
C GLY A 540 -19.74 -5.48 -11.91
N GLU A 541 -18.63 -4.80 -11.64
CA GLU A 541 -17.29 -5.29 -11.95
C GLU A 541 -17.04 -6.66 -11.29
N GLY A 542 -16.59 -7.62 -12.08
CA GLY A 542 -16.26 -8.97 -11.61
C GLY A 542 -17.40 -9.73 -10.92
N ALA A 543 -18.66 -9.30 -11.05
CA ALA A 543 -19.78 -9.85 -10.27
C ALA A 543 -19.90 -11.38 -10.36
N PHE A 544 -19.63 -11.97 -11.53
CA PHE A 544 -19.61 -13.41 -11.78
C PHE A 544 -18.24 -13.91 -12.27
N LEU A 545 -17.16 -13.18 -11.96
CA LEU A 545 -15.80 -13.54 -12.37
C LEU A 545 -15.45 -14.95 -11.87
N GLY A 546 -15.07 -15.86 -12.77
CA GLY A 546 -14.65 -17.22 -12.42
C GLY A 546 -15.79 -18.17 -12.03
N CYS A 547 -17.05 -17.79 -12.24
CA CYS A 547 -18.20 -18.70 -12.09
C CYS A 547 -18.29 -19.69 -13.26
N LEU A 548 -18.47 -20.97 -12.98
CA LEU A 548 -18.66 -22.04 -13.99
C LEU A 548 -20.14 -22.21 -14.36
N LEU A 549 -20.68 -21.23 -15.08
CA LEU A 549 -22.10 -21.14 -15.40
C LEU A 549 -22.50 -22.05 -16.59
N ASP A 550 -23.50 -22.90 -16.39
CA ASP A 550 -24.14 -23.64 -17.47
C ASP A 550 -25.06 -22.74 -18.31
N LYS A 551 -25.76 -21.80 -17.68
CA LYS A 551 -26.75 -20.97 -18.38
C LYS A 551 -26.84 -19.56 -17.83
N VAL A 552 -26.76 -18.56 -18.71
CA VAL A 552 -27.12 -17.17 -18.40
C VAL A 552 -28.37 -16.79 -19.18
N THR A 553 -29.38 -16.22 -18.52
CA THR A 553 -30.62 -15.74 -19.15
C THR A 553 -30.72 -14.22 -18.99
N ILE A 554 -30.80 -13.48 -20.10
CA ILE A 554 -30.87 -12.02 -20.12
C ILE A 554 -32.25 -11.60 -20.62
N GLN A 555 -33.03 -10.98 -19.72
CA GLN A 555 -34.36 -10.42 -20.01
C GLN A 555 -34.38 -8.88 -19.93
N ALA A 556 -33.26 -8.26 -19.58
CA ALA A 556 -33.08 -6.81 -19.53
C ALA A 556 -33.31 -6.16 -20.90
N GLU A 557 -33.94 -4.98 -20.91
CA GLU A 557 -34.11 -4.19 -22.14
C GLU A 557 -32.81 -3.45 -22.51
N ASN A 558 -32.16 -2.84 -21.51
CA ASN A 558 -30.86 -2.20 -21.64
C ASN A 558 -29.98 -2.66 -20.48
N LEU A 559 -28.84 -3.27 -20.79
CA LEU A 559 -27.95 -3.84 -19.78
C LEU A 559 -26.56 -3.22 -19.88
N GLN A 560 -26.10 -2.64 -18.77
CA GLN A 560 -24.70 -2.27 -18.60
C GLN A 560 -23.94 -3.44 -17.98
N ILE A 561 -22.83 -3.84 -18.59
CA ILE A 561 -21.91 -4.85 -18.04
C ILE A 561 -20.57 -4.16 -17.80
N ASP A 562 -20.18 -4.07 -16.53
CA ASP A 562 -18.88 -3.53 -16.17
C ASP A 562 -17.78 -4.56 -16.37
N LYS A 563 -16.54 -4.08 -16.28
CA LYS A 563 -15.31 -4.86 -16.46
C LYS A 563 -15.41 -6.23 -15.78
N TYR A 564 -15.10 -7.29 -16.51
CA TYR A 564 -15.12 -8.68 -16.01
C TYR A 564 -16.45 -9.21 -15.45
N GLY A 565 -17.59 -8.56 -15.70
CA GLY A 565 -18.88 -8.93 -15.11
C GLY A 565 -19.26 -10.42 -15.26
N PHE A 566 -18.93 -11.04 -16.40
CA PHE A 566 -19.13 -12.48 -16.67
C PHE A 566 -17.85 -13.20 -17.11
N TYR A 567 -16.69 -12.64 -16.78
CA TYR A 567 -15.42 -13.15 -17.28
C TYR A 567 -15.06 -14.49 -16.61
N VAL A 568 -14.54 -15.43 -17.38
CA VAL A 568 -13.95 -16.68 -16.87
C VAL A 568 -12.49 -16.67 -17.28
N SER A 569 -11.57 -16.68 -16.31
CA SER A 569 -10.14 -16.48 -16.57
C SER A 569 -9.49 -17.67 -17.29
N GLY A 570 -8.91 -17.39 -18.47
CA GLY A 570 -7.65 -17.96 -18.96
C GLY A 570 -7.67 -19.33 -19.67
N TRP A 571 -7.37 -19.30 -20.98
CA TRP A 571 -6.68 -20.34 -21.78
C TRP A 571 -7.28 -21.75 -21.92
N ILE A 572 -8.30 -22.11 -21.14
CA ILE A 572 -8.99 -23.38 -21.22
C ILE A 572 -10.38 -23.11 -21.79
N GLN A 573 -10.51 -23.25 -23.12
CA GLN A 573 -11.78 -23.09 -23.86
C GLN A 573 -12.91 -24.02 -23.37
N GLU A 574 -12.61 -25.01 -22.53
CA GLU A 574 -13.56 -26.01 -22.03
C GLU A 574 -14.36 -25.57 -20.78
N GLU A 575 -14.03 -24.44 -20.12
CA GLU A 575 -14.68 -23.98 -18.87
C GLU A 575 -15.59 -22.72 -19.03
N GLY A 576 -15.95 -22.35 -20.26
CA GLY A 576 -16.82 -21.19 -20.56
C GLY A 576 -18.32 -21.42 -20.32
N ILE A 577 -19.15 -20.38 -20.51
CA ILE A 577 -20.60 -20.49 -20.32
C ILE A 577 -21.19 -21.43 -21.38
N HIS A 578 -22.00 -22.43 -21.00
CA HIS A 578 -22.52 -23.37 -22.00
C HIS A 578 -23.62 -22.75 -22.88
N ASN A 579 -24.56 -22.00 -22.30
CA ASN A 579 -25.68 -21.41 -23.04
C ASN A 579 -26.02 -20.00 -22.53
N VAL A 580 -26.22 -19.06 -23.45
CA VAL A 580 -26.75 -17.72 -23.16
C VAL A 580 -28.11 -17.56 -23.83
N VAL A 581 -29.15 -17.37 -23.03
CA VAL A 581 -30.52 -17.12 -23.49
C VAL A 581 -30.77 -15.62 -23.48
N ILE A 582 -31.11 -15.03 -24.63
CA ILE A 582 -31.36 -13.60 -24.79
C ILE A 582 -32.83 -13.38 -25.17
N SER A 583 -33.52 -12.54 -24.42
CA SER A 583 -34.89 -12.13 -24.74
C SER A 583 -34.91 -11.05 -25.84
N LYS A 584 -35.95 -11.08 -26.68
CA LYS A 584 -36.30 -10.11 -27.72
C LYS A 584 -36.48 -8.68 -27.19
N ASN A 585 -36.65 -8.55 -25.88
CA ASN A 585 -36.73 -7.25 -25.23
C ASN A 585 -35.38 -6.54 -25.19
N LEU A 586 -34.26 -7.26 -25.30
CA LEU A 586 -32.92 -6.66 -25.29
C LEU A 586 -32.75 -5.76 -26.50
N LYS A 587 -32.40 -4.50 -26.27
CA LYS A 587 -32.14 -3.48 -27.30
C LYS A 587 -30.69 -3.04 -27.32
N GLN A 588 -30.04 -3.05 -26.15
CA GLN A 588 -28.68 -2.54 -26.03
C GLN A 588 -27.91 -3.21 -24.88
N VAL A 589 -26.63 -3.50 -25.15
CA VAL A 589 -25.63 -3.80 -24.13
C VAL A 589 -24.53 -2.75 -24.18
N THR A 590 -24.16 -2.18 -23.04
CA THR A 590 -23.11 -1.17 -22.92
C THR A 590 -22.09 -1.55 -21.85
N GLY A 591 -20.90 -0.95 -21.88
CA GLY A 591 -19.96 -0.99 -20.76
C GLY A 591 -18.53 -1.33 -21.14
N GLU A 592 -17.71 -1.55 -20.11
CA GLU A 592 -16.30 -1.95 -20.23
C GLU A 592 -16.09 -3.46 -20.12
N GLY A 593 -17.14 -4.21 -19.77
CA GLY A 593 -17.13 -5.65 -19.61
C GLY A 593 -17.42 -6.44 -20.88
N ASP A 594 -17.10 -7.73 -20.81
CA ASP A 594 -17.40 -8.71 -21.84
C ASP A 594 -18.87 -9.14 -21.75
N VAL A 595 -19.54 -9.24 -22.89
CA VAL A 595 -20.81 -9.97 -22.99
C VAL A 595 -20.53 -11.44 -22.63
N PRO A 596 -21.45 -12.15 -21.93
CA PRO A 596 -21.31 -13.57 -21.68
C PRO A 596 -20.93 -14.35 -22.94
N THR A 597 -19.73 -14.92 -22.96
CA THR A 597 -19.26 -15.75 -24.08
C THR A 597 -19.72 -17.17 -23.86
N ALA A 598 -20.50 -17.72 -24.80
CA ALA A 598 -21.09 -19.04 -24.65
C ALA A 598 -21.08 -19.92 -25.90
N ASN A 599 -21.01 -21.23 -25.69
CA ASN A 599 -21.03 -22.22 -26.78
C ASN A 599 -22.32 -22.15 -27.63
N ALA A 600 -23.42 -21.68 -27.05
CA ALA A 600 -24.64 -21.38 -27.77
C ALA A 600 -25.29 -20.09 -27.27
N ILE A 601 -25.90 -19.35 -28.20
CA ILE A 601 -26.78 -18.23 -27.91
C ILE A 601 -28.18 -18.57 -28.41
N ASP A 602 -29.15 -18.64 -27.50
CA ASP A 602 -30.56 -18.84 -27.81
C ASP A 602 -31.32 -17.50 -27.71
N TYR A 603 -31.68 -16.92 -28.85
CA TYR A 603 -32.47 -15.69 -28.93
C TYR A 603 -33.93 -15.99 -29.27
N ASP A 604 -34.88 -15.47 -28.47
CA ASP A 604 -36.32 -15.73 -28.64
C ASP A 604 -37.04 -14.76 -29.61
N GLY A 605 -36.31 -13.86 -30.26
CA GLY A 605 -36.81 -12.92 -31.27
C GLY A 605 -36.53 -13.35 -32.71
N THR A 606 -36.73 -12.43 -33.65
CA THR A 606 -36.44 -12.61 -35.09
C THR A 606 -34.99 -12.20 -35.44
N ILE A 607 -34.51 -12.57 -36.63
CA ILE A 607 -33.18 -12.11 -37.09
C ILE A 607 -33.13 -10.58 -37.27
N GLU A 608 -34.25 -9.95 -37.65
CA GLU A 608 -34.39 -8.49 -37.73
C GLU A 608 -34.26 -7.85 -36.36
N GLU A 609 -34.90 -8.42 -35.34
CA GLU A 609 -34.80 -7.93 -33.96
C GLU A 609 -33.37 -8.12 -33.41
N TRP A 610 -32.71 -9.26 -33.70
CA TRP A 610 -31.30 -9.49 -33.34
C TRP A 610 -30.37 -8.44 -33.92
N LEU A 611 -30.50 -8.15 -35.22
CA LEU A 611 -29.69 -7.16 -35.94
C LEU A 611 -29.88 -5.72 -35.43
N ASN A 612 -30.98 -5.45 -34.73
CA ASN A 612 -31.25 -4.14 -34.13
C ASN A 612 -30.66 -4.00 -32.71
N ILE A 613 -30.09 -5.05 -32.12
CA ILE A 613 -29.43 -5.01 -30.81
C ILE A 613 -28.08 -4.30 -30.97
N LYS A 614 -27.84 -3.28 -30.13
CA LYS A 614 -26.57 -2.54 -30.15
C LYS A 614 -25.62 -3.02 -29.05
N PHE A 615 -24.44 -3.49 -29.44
CA PHE A 615 -23.35 -3.85 -28.53
C PHE A 615 -22.29 -2.73 -28.50
N ASN A 616 -22.42 -1.80 -27.55
CA ASN A 616 -21.50 -0.67 -27.40
C ASN A 616 -20.48 -0.96 -26.29
N LEU A 617 -19.49 -1.79 -26.60
CA LEU A 617 -18.48 -2.26 -25.63
C LEU A 617 -17.14 -1.55 -25.84
N LYS A 618 -16.47 -1.14 -24.76
CA LYS A 618 -15.16 -0.46 -24.85
C LYS A 618 -13.98 -1.42 -25.06
N LYS A 619 -14.11 -2.71 -24.69
CA LYS A 619 -13.08 -3.74 -24.86
C LYS A 619 -13.47 -4.77 -25.91
N GLU A 620 -12.47 -5.45 -26.47
CA GLU A 620 -12.65 -6.51 -27.46
C GLU A 620 -13.32 -7.72 -26.81
N MET A 621 -14.46 -8.15 -27.33
CA MET A 621 -15.05 -9.43 -26.91
C MET A 621 -14.05 -10.55 -27.17
N PHE A 622 -13.71 -11.32 -26.14
CA PHE A 622 -13.08 -12.62 -26.31
C PHE A 622 -14.10 -13.61 -26.86
N ALA A 623 -14.31 -13.62 -28.17
CA ALA A 623 -15.27 -14.52 -28.79
C ALA A 623 -14.91 -16.00 -28.54
N ILE A 624 -15.94 -16.85 -28.49
CA ILE A 624 -15.79 -18.31 -28.58
C ILE A 624 -14.98 -18.62 -29.85
N ASP A 625 -14.14 -19.65 -29.80
CA ASP A 625 -13.26 -20.13 -30.88
C ASP A 625 -14.04 -20.68 -32.09
N GLY A 626 -14.88 -19.83 -32.71
CA GLY A 626 -15.67 -20.09 -33.91
C GLY A 626 -16.64 -21.25 -33.89
N GLN A 627 -16.97 -21.77 -32.71
CA GLN A 627 -17.95 -22.85 -32.52
C GLN A 627 -19.30 -22.37 -31.96
N GLY A 628 -19.50 -21.05 -31.77
CA GLY A 628 -20.71 -20.52 -31.15
C GLY A 628 -21.97 -20.80 -31.99
N ILE A 629 -22.93 -21.54 -31.43
CA ILE A 629 -24.20 -21.82 -32.11
C ILE A 629 -25.19 -20.69 -31.83
N LEU A 630 -25.52 -19.88 -32.84
CA LEU A 630 -26.67 -18.96 -32.75
C LEU A 630 -27.97 -19.69 -33.08
N ARG A 631 -28.94 -19.66 -32.18
CA ARG A 631 -30.32 -20.10 -32.44
C ARG A 631 -31.27 -18.91 -32.37
N ILE A 632 -32.05 -18.71 -33.43
CA ILE A 632 -33.11 -17.72 -33.49
C ILE A 632 -34.43 -18.48 -33.42
N ASN A 633 -35.26 -18.23 -32.39
CA ASN A 633 -36.50 -18.95 -32.14
C ASN A 633 -36.31 -20.49 -32.15
N GLY A 634 -35.25 -20.95 -31.48
CA GLY A 634 -34.92 -22.38 -31.35
C GLY A 634 -34.36 -23.04 -32.62
N LYS A 635 -34.16 -22.30 -33.71
CA LYS A 635 -33.55 -22.81 -34.95
C LYS A 635 -32.12 -22.32 -35.07
N GLN A 636 -31.18 -23.27 -35.20
CA GLN A 636 -29.78 -22.95 -35.47
C GLN A 636 -29.64 -22.20 -36.81
N VAL A 637 -28.86 -21.12 -36.77
CA VAL A 637 -28.59 -20.24 -37.91
C VAL A 637 -27.18 -20.50 -38.40
N ASN A 638 -27.07 -21.24 -39.51
CA ASN A 638 -25.79 -21.46 -40.21
C ASN A 638 -25.68 -20.59 -41.47
N GLU A 639 -26.80 -20.05 -41.95
CA GLU A 639 -26.87 -19.16 -43.11
C GLU A 639 -27.72 -17.95 -42.73
N ILE A 640 -27.21 -16.75 -42.98
CA ILE A 640 -27.90 -15.49 -42.64
C ILE A 640 -28.25 -14.75 -43.93
N ILE A 641 -29.52 -14.34 -44.05
CA ILE A 641 -29.95 -13.34 -45.03
C ILE A 641 -30.20 -12.05 -44.28
N ILE A 642 -29.35 -11.05 -44.52
CA ILE A 642 -29.52 -9.71 -43.93
C ILE A 642 -30.68 -9.01 -44.68
N PRO A 643 -31.69 -8.48 -43.97
CA PRO A 643 -32.86 -7.83 -44.56
C PRO A 643 -32.53 -6.65 -45.51
N GLU A 644 -33.36 -6.43 -46.53
CA GLU A 644 -33.12 -5.39 -47.57
C GLU A 644 -33.14 -3.94 -47.07
N ASP A 645 -33.74 -3.67 -45.91
CA ASP A 645 -33.80 -2.35 -45.29
C ASP A 645 -32.63 -2.08 -44.32
N MET A 646 -31.83 -3.09 -43.99
CA MET A 646 -30.69 -2.96 -43.08
C MET A 646 -29.52 -2.23 -43.74
N THR A 647 -29.15 -1.09 -43.17
CA THR A 647 -28.02 -0.28 -43.64
C THR A 647 -26.71 -0.56 -42.92
N GLU A 648 -26.75 -1.30 -41.81
CA GLU A 648 -25.59 -1.52 -40.95
C GLU A 648 -25.65 -2.88 -40.27
N ILE A 649 -24.48 -3.52 -40.12
CA ILE A 649 -24.26 -4.63 -39.19
C ILE A 649 -23.38 -4.07 -38.09
N HIS A 650 -23.85 -4.10 -36.84
CA HIS A 650 -23.18 -3.49 -35.71
C HIS A 650 -21.90 -4.24 -35.29
N ASP A 651 -21.12 -3.59 -34.43
CA ASP A 651 -19.88 -4.15 -33.91
C ASP A 651 -20.17 -5.44 -33.11
N TYR A 652 -19.29 -6.44 -33.26
CA TYR A 652 -19.37 -7.76 -32.61
C TYR A 652 -20.64 -8.62 -32.87
N GLN A 653 -21.58 -8.17 -33.71
CA GLN A 653 -22.91 -8.76 -33.87
C GLN A 653 -22.97 -10.29 -34.06
N PHE A 654 -21.98 -10.86 -34.77
CA PHE A 654 -21.89 -12.30 -35.04
C PHE A 654 -20.51 -12.88 -34.70
N ALA A 655 -19.72 -12.20 -33.86
CA ALA A 655 -18.38 -12.66 -33.50
C ALA A 655 -18.40 -14.07 -32.89
N GLY A 656 -17.52 -14.96 -33.35
CA GLY A 656 -17.37 -16.34 -32.87
C GLY A 656 -18.48 -17.31 -33.28
N MET A 657 -19.43 -16.90 -34.12
CA MET A 657 -20.58 -17.72 -34.51
C MET A 657 -20.22 -18.72 -35.61
N ALA A 658 -20.78 -19.94 -35.53
CA ALA A 658 -20.64 -21.02 -36.51
C ALA A 658 -21.50 -20.77 -37.76
N LEU A 659 -21.24 -19.65 -38.44
CA LEU A 659 -21.89 -19.25 -39.69
C LEU A 659 -21.13 -19.83 -40.87
N SER A 660 -21.83 -20.30 -41.90
CA SER A 660 -21.25 -20.81 -43.15
C SER A 660 -21.37 -19.84 -44.31
N THR A 661 -22.48 -19.10 -44.40
CA THR A 661 -22.74 -18.13 -45.49
C THR A 661 -23.55 -16.94 -44.98
N VAL A 662 -23.15 -15.73 -45.38
CA VAL A 662 -23.87 -14.48 -45.08
C VAL A 662 -24.24 -13.79 -46.39
N TYR A 663 -25.52 -13.46 -46.55
CA TYR A 663 -26.05 -12.69 -47.68
C TYR A 663 -26.28 -11.24 -47.23
N VAL A 664 -25.56 -10.30 -47.82
CA VAL A 664 -25.65 -8.86 -47.52
C VAL A 664 -26.46 -8.11 -48.59
N PRO A 665 -27.39 -7.22 -48.20
CA PRO A 665 -28.27 -6.51 -49.12
C PRO A 665 -27.54 -5.39 -49.84
N LYS A 666 -28.17 -4.85 -50.88
CA LYS A 666 -27.59 -3.71 -51.61
C LYS A 666 -27.56 -2.41 -50.80
N SER A 667 -28.49 -2.27 -49.87
CA SER A 667 -28.65 -1.12 -48.97
C SER A 667 -27.60 -1.04 -47.87
N LEU A 668 -26.81 -2.11 -47.65
CA LEU A 668 -25.79 -2.16 -46.61
C LEU A 668 -24.72 -1.09 -46.87
N LYS A 669 -24.42 -0.30 -45.85
CA LYS A 669 -23.42 0.77 -45.87
C LYS A 669 -22.23 0.50 -44.95
N ARG A 670 -22.42 -0.29 -43.90
CA ARG A 670 -21.38 -0.54 -42.90
C ARG A 670 -21.42 -1.98 -42.36
N ILE A 671 -20.24 -2.56 -42.24
CA ILE A 671 -19.97 -3.76 -41.43
C ILE A 671 -19.11 -3.31 -40.24
N GLY A 672 -19.58 -3.55 -39.02
CA GLY A 672 -18.95 -3.10 -37.79
C GLY A 672 -17.61 -3.78 -37.47
N LYS A 673 -16.93 -3.22 -36.45
CA LYS A 673 -15.71 -3.77 -35.86
C LYS A 673 -15.98 -5.18 -35.34
N TYR A 674 -15.12 -6.15 -35.64
CA TYR A 674 -15.28 -7.55 -35.22
C TYR A 674 -16.61 -8.23 -35.60
N ALA A 675 -17.44 -7.65 -36.48
CA ALA A 675 -18.81 -8.10 -36.72
C ALA A 675 -18.94 -9.60 -37.06
N PHE A 676 -17.96 -10.16 -37.78
CA PHE A 676 -17.86 -11.57 -38.16
C PHE A 676 -16.48 -12.15 -37.81
N ALA A 677 -15.81 -11.61 -36.79
CA ALA A 677 -14.52 -12.14 -36.36
C ALA A 677 -14.68 -13.55 -35.77
N TRP A 678 -13.65 -14.39 -35.90
CA TRP A 678 -13.59 -15.75 -35.39
C TRP A 678 -14.74 -16.66 -35.84
N CYS A 679 -15.44 -16.37 -36.93
CA CYS A 679 -16.42 -17.27 -37.54
C CYS A 679 -15.70 -18.35 -38.37
N HIS A 680 -15.09 -19.34 -37.72
CA HIS A 680 -14.20 -20.31 -38.39
C HIS A 680 -14.86 -21.16 -39.49
N ASP A 681 -16.17 -21.32 -39.43
CA ASP A 681 -16.95 -22.02 -40.46
C ASP A 681 -17.39 -21.13 -41.62
N LEU A 682 -17.14 -19.81 -41.57
CA LEU A 682 -17.62 -18.87 -42.57
C LEU A 682 -16.88 -19.08 -43.87
N GLU A 683 -17.58 -19.55 -44.89
CA GLU A 683 -16.99 -19.84 -46.21
C GLU A 683 -17.17 -18.67 -47.18
N ARG A 684 -18.34 -17.99 -47.11
CA ARG A 684 -18.78 -17.05 -48.15
C ARG A 684 -19.57 -15.88 -47.58
N VAL A 685 -19.31 -14.68 -48.12
CA VAL A 685 -20.14 -13.49 -47.90
C VAL A 685 -20.59 -12.93 -49.25
N GLN A 686 -21.90 -13.02 -49.52
CA GLN A 686 -22.50 -12.81 -50.82
C GLN A 686 -23.31 -11.52 -50.91
N TYR A 687 -23.05 -10.70 -51.92
CA TYR A 687 -23.81 -9.49 -52.24
C TYR A 687 -25.07 -9.87 -53.04
N SER A 688 -26.10 -10.33 -52.34
CA SER A 688 -27.35 -10.78 -52.95
C SER A 688 -28.47 -10.77 -51.92
N SER A 689 -29.65 -10.32 -52.33
CA SER A 689 -30.86 -10.28 -51.50
C SER A 689 -31.66 -11.59 -51.50
N VAL A 690 -31.21 -12.60 -52.26
CA VAL A 690 -31.90 -13.87 -52.45
C VAL A 690 -30.91 -15.02 -52.55
N LYS A 691 -31.23 -16.16 -51.91
CA LYS A 691 -30.53 -17.44 -52.12
C LYS A 691 -30.60 -17.81 -53.59
N THR A 692 -29.56 -17.50 -54.35
CA THR A 692 -29.44 -17.87 -55.75
C THR A 692 -28.47 -19.04 -55.87
N PRO A 693 -28.86 -20.14 -56.53
CA PRO A 693 -27.98 -21.30 -56.67
C PRO A 693 -26.71 -20.93 -57.45
N ALA A 694 -25.58 -21.51 -57.04
CA ALA A 694 -24.22 -21.21 -57.50
C ALA A 694 -23.97 -21.27 -59.03
N SER A 695 -24.96 -21.71 -59.83
CA SER A 695 -24.88 -21.81 -61.29
C SER A 695 -25.43 -20.62 -62.07
N ALA A 696 -26.03 -19.60 -61.43
CA ALA A 696 -26.63 -18.46 -62.13
C ALA A 696 -25.64 -17.29 -62.34
N LYS A 697 -24.58 -17.49 -63.15
CA LYS A 697 -23.77 -16.36 -63.66
C LYS A 697 -24.49 -15.65 -64.80
N LYS A 698 -25.16 -14.53 -64.47
CA LYS A 698 -25.30 -13.26 -65.23
C LYS A 698 -26.65 -12.60 -64.93
N CYS A 699 -26.60 -11.44 -64.29
CA CYS A 699 -27.44 -10.30 -64.67
C CYS A 699 -26.84 -9.02 -64.09
N GLN A 700 -25.98 -8.36 -64.87
CA GLN A 700 -25.65 -6.96 -64.67
C GLN A 700 -26.79 -6.14 -65.29
N SER A 701 -27.52 -5.38 -64.47
CA SER A 701 -28.25 -4.20 -64.94
C SER A 701 -27.52 -2.96 -64.44
N LYS A 702 -27.14 -2.10 -65.40
CA LYS A 702 -26.60 -0.76 -65.18
C LYS A 702 -27.63 0.14 -64.49
N THR A 703 -27.08 1.21 -63.90
CA THR A 703 -27.73 2.44 -63.38
C THR A 703 -28.55 2.28 -62.11
N ASP A 704 -27.86 2.32 -60.97
CA ASP A 704 -28.28 3.00 -59.75
C ASP A 704 -27.02 3.55 -59.05
N ALA A 705 -27.14 4.64 -58.28
CA ALA A 705 -26.02 5.29 -57.61
C ALA A 705 -25.23 4.28 -56.77
N ARG A 706 -23.92 4.13 -57.04
CA ARG A 706 -23.03 3.24 -56.29
C ARG A 706 -23.08 3.62 -54.80
N GLN A 707 -23.69 2.78 -53.97
CA GLN A 707 -23.56 2.84 -52.52
C GLN A 707 -22.30 2.09 -52.13
N PHE A 708 -21.49 2.71 -51.27
CA PHE A 708 -20.23 2.15 -50.82
C PHE A 708 -20.39 1.50 -49.44
N ILE A 709 -19.60 0.44 -49.20
CA ILE A 709 -19.57 -0.29 -47.93
C ILE A 709 -18.28 0.02 -47.19
N THR A 710 -18.39 0.53 -45.97
CA THR A 710 -17.28 0.64 -45.02
C THR A 710 -17.19 -0.62 -44.16
N ILE A 711 -15.99 -1.20 -44.06
CA ILE A 711 -15.70 -2.37 -43.23
C ILE A 711 -14.90 -1.93 -42.02
N GLY A 712 -15.35 -2.25 -40.80
CA GLY A 712 -14.64 -1.91 -39.56
C GLY A 712 -13.42 -2.79 -39.28
N ASP A 713 -12.64 -2.40 -38.27
CA ASP A 713 -11.41 -3.13 -37.89
C ASP A 713 -11.74 -4.57 -37.50
N CYS A 714 -10.88 -5.51 -37.89
CA CYS A 714 -10.98 -6.93 -37.58
C CYS A 714 -12.34 -7.58 -37.96
N ALA A 715 -13.13 -6.96 -38.85
CA ALA A 715 -14.51 -7.41 -39.15
C ALA A 715 -14.63 -8.90 -39.54
N PHE A 716 -13.63 -9.48 -40.22
CA PHE A 716 -13.57 -10.89 -40.62
C PHE A 716 -12.30 -11.58 -40.11
N LEU A 717 -11.73 -11.09 -39.01
CA LEU A 717 -10.50 -11.60 -38.40
C LEU A 717 -10.57 -13.11 -38.15
N MET A 718 -9.51 -13.84 -38.50
CA MET A 718 -9.34 -15.28 -38.22
C MET A 718 -10.41 -16.22 -38.83
N ASN A 719 -11.06 -15.81 -39.92
CA ASN A 719 -11.98 -16.67 -40.66
C ASN A 719 -11.24 -17.59 -41.64
N LYS A 720 -10.72 -18.71 -41.11
CA LYS A 720 -9.86 -19.67 -41.83
C LYS A 720 -10.52 -20.39 -43.01
N LYS A 721 -11.85 -20.38 -43.15
CA LYS A 721 -12.57 -20.97 -44.30
C LYS A 721 -13.12 -19.93 -45.28
N LEU A 722 -13.02 -18.64 -44.97
CA LEU A 722 -13.61 -17.59 -45.80
C LEU A 722 -12.84 -17.50 -47.11
N THR A 723 -13.48 -17.81 -48.23
CA THR A 723 -12.83 -17.86 -49.55
C THR A 723 -13.54 -17.05 -50.62
N ASP A 724 -14.79 -16.65 -50.39
CA ASP A 724 -15.61 -15.91 -51.36
C ASP A 724 -16.20 -14.64 -50.71
N ILE A 725 -15.84 -13.48 -51.27
CA ILE A 725 -16.29 -12.15 -50.83
C ILE A 725 -16.71 -11.39 -52.09
N SER A 726 -18.01 -11.34 -52.37
CA SER A 726 -18.53 -10.83 -53.66
C SER A 726 -18.92 -9.34 -53.67
N PHE A 727 -18.84 -8.66 -52.53
CA PHE A 727 -19.07 -7.20 -52.42
C PHE A 727 -17.78 -6.38 -52.51
N ALA A 728 -16.62 -7.01 -52.74
CA ALA A 728 -15.32 -6.34 -52.79
C ALA A 728 -15.31 -5.13 -53.76
N GLU A 729 -16.02 -5.19 -54.88
CA GLU A 729 -16.04 -4.14 -55.90
C GLU A 729 -16.78 -2.83 -55.49
N VAL A 730 -17.51 -2.84 -54.37
CA VAL A 730 -18.29 -1.69 -53.87
C VAL A 730 -17.79 -1.15 -52.52
N VAL A 731 -16.59 -1.55 -52.08
CA VAL A 731 -15.97 -1.09 -50.82
C VAL A 731 -15.22 0.23 -51.02
N ASP A 732 -15.40 1.18 -50.10
CA ASP A 732 -14.69 2.48 -50.08
C ASP A 732 -13.64 2.58 -48.98
N SER A 733 -13.85 1.91 -47.84
CA SER A 733 -12.99 1.98 -46.68
C SER A 733 -12.94 0.63 -45.94
N ILE A 734 -11.75 0.25 -45.50
CA ILE A 734 -11.47 -1.02 -44.82
C ILE A 734 -10.62 -0.74 -43.60
N GLY A 735 -11.13 -1.17 -42.44
CA GLY A 735 -10.47 -1.07 -41.15
C GLY A 735 -9.28 -2.01 -41.02
N ASN A 736 -8.47 -1.75 -40.00
CA ASN A 736 -7.25 -2.49 -39.70
C ASN A 736 -7.53 -3.98 -39.52
N ARG A 737 -6.71 -4.85 -40.14
CA ARG A 737 -6.80 -6.32 -40.03
C ARG A 737 -8.18 -6.91 -40.34
N ALA A 738 -9.02 -6.21 -41.10
CA ALA A 738 -10.38 -6.65 -41.41
C ALA A 738 -10.44 -8.08 -42.00
N PHE A 739 -9.44 -8.50 -42.79
CA PHE A 739 -9.34 -9.83 -43.39
C PHE A 739 -8.11 -10.62 -42.92
N TYR A 740 -7.51 -10.23 -41.80
CA TYR A 740 -6.31 -10.88 -41.29
C TYR A 740 -6.59 -12.35 -40.94
N SER A 741 -5.68 -13.25 -41.34
CA SER A 741 -5.80 -14.70 -41.16
C SER A 741 -7.10 -15.29 -41.76
N THR A 742 -7.44 -14.86 -42.98
CA THR A 742 -8.54 -15.44 -43.78
C THR A 742 -8.01 -16.23 -44.97
N ALA A 743 -8.69 -17.32 -45.34
CA ALA A 743 -8.32 -18.11 -46.52
C ALA A 743 -8.46 -17.32 -47.84
N TRP A 744 -9.25 -16.26 -47.86
CA TRP A 744 -9.44 -15.37 -48.99
C TRP A 744 -8.17 -14.54 -49.23
N LEU A 745 -7.59 -14.00 -48.15
CA LEU A 745 -6.34 -13.24 -48.20
C LEU A 745 -5.14 -14.16 -48.52
N ASP A 746 -5.12 -15.36 -47.94
CA ASP A 746 -4.08 -16.37 -48.20
C ASP A 746 -4.03 -16.79 -49.68
N LYS A 747 -5.18 -16.78 -50.38
CA LYS A 747 -5.28 -17.11 -51.82
C LYS A 747 -4.93 -15.95 -52.76
N GLN A 748 -4.80 -14.72 -52.26
CA GLN A 748 -4.39 -13.60 -53.11
C GLN A 748 -2.94 -13.80 -53.60
N PRO A 749 -2.62 -13.45 -54.86
CA PRO A 749 -1.25 -13.51 -55.35
C PRO A 749 -0.36 -12.51 -54.58
N ASP A 750 0.95 -12.74 -54.60
CA ASP A 750 1.92 -11.75 -54.14
C ASP A 750 1.80 -10.46 -54.96
N GLY A 751 1.97 -9.31 -54.31
CA GLY A 751 1.74 -7.98 -54.86
C GLY A 751 0.61 -7.23 -54.16
N MET A 752 0.09 -6.20 -54.82
CA MET A 752 -0.97 -5.33 -54.28
C MET A 752 -2.31 -6.07 -54.23
N VAL A 753 -2.82 -6.30 -53.02
CA VAL A 753 -4.18 -6.80 -52.77
C VAL A 753 -5.14 -5.62 -52.74
N ILE A 754 -5.97 -5.50 -53.77
CA ILE A 754 -6.93 -4.40 -53.95
C ILE A 754 -8.35 -4.92 -53.74
N ILE A 755 -9.10 -4.22 -52.90
CA ILE A 755 -10.52 -4.48 -52.62
C ILE A 755 -11.29 -3.21 -52.97
N GLY A 756 -12.03 -3.25 -54.08
CA GLY A 756 -12.80 -2.09 -54.55
C GLY A 756 -11.89 -0.94 -54.97
N LYS A 757 -11.99 0.19 -54.26
CA LYS A 757 -11.11 1.34 -54.47
C LYS A 757 -10.02 1.47 -53.39
N SER A 758 -9.80 0.43 -52.59
CA SER A 758 -8.89 0.44 -51.46
C SER A 758 -7.75 -0.56 -51.68
N LEU A 759 -6.51 -0.12 -51.48
CA LEU A 759 -5.34 -1.00 -51.43
C LEU A 759 -5.22 -1.52 -50.00
N TYR A 760 -5.56 -2.79 -49.80
CA TYR A 760 -5.65 -3.41 -48.47
C TYR A 760 -4.27 -3.78 -47.90
N GLU A 761 -3.48 -4.53 -48.67
CA GLU A 761 -2.16 -5.03 -48.24
C GLU A 761 -1.26 -5.31 -49.45
N TYR A 762 0.05 -5.15 -49.29
CA TYR A 762 1.06 -5.66 -50.19
C TYR A 762 1.60 -6.99 -49.68
N LYS A 763 1.30 -8.07 -50.40
CA LYS A 763 1.70 -9.43 -50.03
C LYS A 763 3.06 -9.79 -50.64
N GLY A 764 3.97 -10.32 -49.83
CA GLY A 764 5.34 -10.67 -50.25
C GLY A 764 6.31 -9.50 -50.14
N GLU A 765 7.47 -9.60 -50.81
CA GLU A 765 8.49 -8.54 -50.81
C GLU A 765 8.28 -7.56 -51.97
N VAL A 766 8.20 -6.25 -51.66
CA VAL A 766 8.05 -5.21 -52.69
C VAL A 766 9.35 -4.93 -53.44
N SER A 767 9.23 -4.54 -54.71
CA SER A 767 10.32 -3.98 -55.51
C SER A 767 10.73 -2.58 -55.02
N ALA A 768 11.90 -2.10 -55.47
CA ALA A 768 12.42 -0.79 -55.06
C ALA A 768 11.50 0.40 -55.39
N SER A 769 10.69 0.28 -56.44
CA SER A 769 9.64 1.25 -56.81
C SER A 769 8.31 0.54 -56.99
N VAL A 770 7.22 1.19 -56.57
CA VAL A 770 5.84 0.74 -56.78
C VAL A 770 4.96 1.88 -57.29
N ALA A 771 4.11 1.60 -58.27
CA ALA A 771 3.11 2.54 -58.75
C ALA A 771 1.71 2.04 -58.38
N ILE A 772 1.02 2.79 -57.51
CA ILE A 772 -0.34 2.46 -57.09
C ILE A 772 -1.31 2.78 -58.25
N PRO A 773 -2.20 1.85 -58.66
CA PRO A 773 -3.06 2.06 -59.82
C PRO A 773 -4.02 3.25 -59.71
N GLU A 774 -4.28 3.91 -60.84
CA GLU A 774 -5.32 4.95 -60.94
C GLU A 774 -6.72 4.41 -60.60
N GLY A 775 -7.50 5.20 -59.88
CA GLY A 775 -8.83 4.84 -59.38
C GLY A 775 -8.86 4.37 -57.92
N ILE A 776 -7.69 4.12 -57.30
CA ILE A 776 -7.56 3.87 -55.86
C ILE A 776 -7.73 5.18 -55.09
N ILE A 777 -8.58 5.15 -54.07
CA ILE A 777 -8.90 6.32 -53.22
C ILE A 777 -8.31 6.18 -51.81
N CYS A 778 -7.96 4.97 -51.37
CA CYS A 778 -7.45 4.70 -50.03
C CYS A 778 -6.31 3.68 -50.04
N VAL A 779 -5.22 3.98 -49.32
CA VAL A 779 -4.21 2.99 -48.90
C VAL A 779 -4.49 2.62 -47.44
N CYS A 780 -4.89 1.37 -47.20
CA CYS A 780 -5.36 0.89 -45.90
C CYS A 780 -4.24 0.74 -44.86
N SER A 781 -4.66 0.53 -43.61
CA SER A 781 -3.73 0.39 -42.49
C SER A 781 -2.79 -0.79 -42.67
N GLU A 782 -1.53 -0.58 -42.31
CA GLU A 782 -0.44 -1.57 -42.43
C GLU A 782 -0.13 -2.04 -43.87
N ALA A 783 -0.69 -1.42 -44.92
CA ALA A 783 -0.66 -1.96 -46.28
C ALA A 783 0.75 -2.23 -46.86
N PHE A 784 1.74 -1.41 -46.55
CA PHE A 784 3.15 -1.58 -46.90
C PHE A 784 4.05 -1.68 -45.66
N LYS A 785 3.50 -1.97 -44.48
CA LYS A 785 4.26 -1.96 -43.22
C LYS A 785 5.48 -2.89 -43.28
N GLY A 786 6.63 -2.38 -42.86
CA GLY A 786 7.90 -3.11 -42.80
C GLY A 786 8.60 -3.35 -44.15
N GLN A 787 8.10 -2.80 -45.26
CA GLN A 787 8.67 -2.99 -46.60
C GLN A 787 9.94 -2.14 -46.81
N SER A 788 11.03 -2.48 -46.11
CA SER A 788 12.29 -1.71 -46.08
C SER A 788 13.00 -1.55 -47.43
N LYS A 789 12.72 -2.42 -48.41
CA LYS A 789 13.26 -2.33 -49.79
C LYS A 789 12.55 -1.26 -50.63
N LEU A 790 11.38 -0.78 -50.21
CA LEU A 790 10.63 0.24 -50.93
C LEU A 790 11.34 1.59 -50.83
N THR A 791 11.75 2.15 -51.97
CA THR A 791 12.43 3.45 -52.04
C THR A 791 11.61 4.53 -52.72
N ASP A 792 10.68 4.15 -53.59
CA ASP A 792 9.90 5.05 -54.42
C ASP A 792 8.44 4.56 -54.53
N VAL A 793 7.49 5.47 -54.31
CA VAL A 793 6.05 5.20 -54.38
C VAL A 793 5.40 6.25 -55.25
N THR A 794 4.79 5.83 -56.36
CA THR A 794 3.95 6.71 -57.18
C THR A 794 2.50 6.57 -56.73
N PHE A 795 1.93 7.64 -56.18
CA PHE A 795 0.52 7.73 -55.81
C PHE A 795 -0.35 8.17 -57.00
N PRO A 796 -1.58 7.63 -57.14
CA PRO A 796 -2.50 8.04 -58.19
C PRO A 796 -3.17 9.37 -57.85
N GLU A 797 -3.60 10.12 -58.87
CA GLU A 797 -4.32 11.40 -58.69
C GLU A 797 -5.70 11.22 -58.06
N SER A 798 -6.22 9.99 -58.02
CA SER A 798 -7.47 9.64 -57.35
C SER A 798 -7.35 9.41 -55.84
N LEU A 799 -6.14 9.39 -55.26
CA LEU A 799 -5.94 9.05 -53.85
C LEU A 799 -6.45 10.15 -52.93
N GLU A 800 -7.29 9.77 -51.97
CA GLU A 800 -7.91 10.68 -50.99
C GLU A 800 -7.45 10.38 -49.56
N TYR A 801 -7.08 9.14 -49.23
CA TYR A 801 -6.75 8.73 -47.86
C TYR A 801 -5.53 7.79 -47.78
N ILE A 802 -4.64 8.04 -46.81
CA ILE A 802 -3.60 7.11 -46.38
C ILE A 802 -3.88 6.78 -44.91
N SER A 803 -4.13 5.51 -44.59
CA SER A 803 -4.56 5.06 -43.26
C SER A 803 -3.39 4.81 -42.29
N ASP A 804 -3.73 4.47 -41.04
CA ASP A 804 -2.79 4.34 -39.94
C ASP A 804 -1.73 3.26 -40.22
N SER A 805 -0.45 3.55 -39.97
CA SER A 805 0.71 2.67 -40.21
C SER A 805 0.89 2.17 -41.66
N ALA A 806 0.27 2.79 -42.67
CA ALA A 806 0.28 2.31 -44.06
C ALA A 806 1.69 2.04 -44.62
N PHE A 807 2.69 2.89 -44.33
CA PHE A 807 4.09 2.77 -44.75
C PHE A 807 5.05 2.72 -43.54
N GLU A 808 4.55 2.34 -42.36
CA GLU A 808 5.37 2.26 -41.14
C GLU A 808 6.58 1.31 -41.36
N GLY A 809 7.79 1.75 -41.02
CA GLY A 809 9.01 0.95 -41.16
C GLY A 809 9.52 0.80 -42.60
N CYS A 810 8.96 1.53 -43.57
CA CYS A 810 9.51 1.62 -44.94
C CYS A 810 10.76 2.52 -44.97
N THR A 811 11.86 2.06 -44.37
CA THR A 811 13.09 2.84 -44.15
C THR A 811 13.75 3.35 -45.44
N GLY A 812 13.48 2.71 -46.60
CA GLY A 812 14.03 3.09 -47.89
C GLY A 812 13.36 4.31 -48.54
N ILE A 813 12.15 4.70 -48.10
CA ILE A 813 11.41 5.83 -48.65
C ILE A 813 12.04 7.13 -48.13
N THR A 814 12.75 7.87 -49.00
CA THR A 814 13.45 9.12 -48.64
C THR A 814 12.77 10.39 -49.15
N SER A 815 11.86 10.26 -50.12
CA SER A 815 11.04 11.34 -50.66
C SER A 815 9.68 10.81 -51.08
N VAL A 816 8.64 11.62 -50.91
CA VAL A 816 7.26 11.31 -51.34
C VAL A 816 6.65 12.57 -51.95
N GLU A 817 5.98 12.40 -53.09
CA GLU A 817 5.11 13.41 -53.68
C GLU A 817 3.65 13.02 -53.43
N PHE A 818 2.94 13.80 -52.61
CA PHE A 818 1.52 13.55 -52.34
C PHE A 818 0.65 14.10 -53.49
N PRO A 819 -0.39 13.36 -53.93
CA PRO A 819 -1.28 13.79 -55.00
C PRO A 819 -2.20 14.92 -54.54
N GLU A 820 -2.68 15.75 -55.48
CA GLU A 820 -3.45 16.96 -55.14
C GLU A 820 -4.77 16.66 -54.41
N LYS A 821 -5.37 15.47 -54.60
CA LYS A 821 -6.65 15.11 -53.96
C LYS A 821 -6.52 14.49 -52.57
N LEU A 822 -5.31 14.30 -52.05
CA LEU A 822 -5.12 13.66 -50.76
C LEU A 822 -5.73 14.52 -49.64
N GLN A 823 -6.69 13.97 -48.90
CA GLN A 823 -7.43 14.65 -47.84
C GLN A 823 -6.92 14.29 -46.44
N SER A 824 -6.43 13.06 -46.22
CA SER A 824 -5.98 12.64 -44.89
C SER A 824 -4.83 11.64 -44.86
N ILE A 825 -3.97 11.78 -43.84
CA ILE A 825 -2.89 10.87 -43.48
C ILE A 825 -3.09 10.39 -42.03
N GLY A 826 -3.13 9.07 -41.85
CA GLY A 826 -3.40 8.39 -40.58
C GLY A 826 -2.23 8.36 -39.59
N ASP A 827 -2.51 7.86 -38.39
CA ASP A 827 -1.55 7.73 -37.29
C ASP A 827 -0.40 6.81 -37.68
N TYR A 828 0.86 7.18 -37.40
CA TYR A 828 2.05 6.40 -37.78
C TYR A 828 2.21 6.05 -39.27
N ALA A 829 1.42 6.65 -40.17
CA ALA A 829 1.36 6.25 -41.58
C ALA A 829 2.73 6.20 -42.30
N PHE A 830 3.66 7.09 -41.97
CA PHE A 830 5.04 7.12 -42.47
C PHE A 830 6.05 7.09 -41.32
N SER A 831 5.69 6.46 -40.20
CA SER A 831 6.60 6.31 -39.06
C SER A 831 7.79 5.43 -39.42
N GLN A 832 8.98 5.75 -38.90
CA GLN A 832 10.23 5.01 -39.16
C GLN A 832 10.58 4.90 -40.66
N THR A 833 10.26 5.93 -41.45
CA THR A 833 10.68 6.04 -42.85
C THR A 833 12.00 6.81 -42.98
N GLY A 834 12.60 6.83 -44.16
CA GLY A 834 13.83 7.58 -44.46
C GLY A 834 13.61 9.04 -44.89
N LEU A 835 12.38 9.56 -44.79
CA LEU A 835 12.02 10.90 -45.26
C LEU A 835 12.84 11.97 -44.53
N THR A 836 13.45 12.87 -45.29
CA THR A 836 14.17 14.04 -44.73
C THR A 836 13.45 15.36 -44.98
N GLN A 837 12.51 15.38 -45.93
CA GLN A 837 11.66 16.52 -46.23
C GLN A 837 10.26 16.03 -46.57
N ILE A 838 9.24 16.80 -46.16
CA ILE A 838 7.86 16.58 -46.57
C ILE A 838 7.25 17.87 -47.11
N ASN A 839 6.53 17.75 -48.23
CA ASN A 839 5.72 18.81 -48.82
C ASN A 839 4.26 18.44 -48.62
N ILE A 840 3.57 19.14 -47.73
CA ILE A 840 2.15 18.91 -47.45
C ILE A 840 1.34 19.92 -48.26
N SER A 841 0.52 19.39 -49.17
CA SER A 841 -0.45 20.19 -49.91
C SER A 841 -1.56 20.68 -48.97
N SER A 842 -2.07 21.87 -49.25
CA SER A 842 -3.23 22.48 -48.60
C SER A 842 -4.55 21.71 -48.75
N ASN A 843 -4.60 20.73 -49.65
CA ASN A 843 -5.77 19.85 -49.79
C ASN A 843 -5.81 18.75 -48.72
N VAL A 844 -4.71 18.50 -48.00
CA VAL A 844 -4.67 17.56 -46.86
C VAL A 844 -5.36 18.22 -45.67
N MET A 845 -6.66 17.96 -45.51
CA MET A 845 -7.48 18.54 -44.44
C MET A 845 -7.14 18.00 -43.05
N ARG A 846 -6.61 16.77 -42.94
CA ARG A 846 -6.40 16.12 -41.63
C ARG A 846 -5.18 15.20 -41.57
N ILE A 847 -4.28 15.47 -40.63
CA ILE A 847 -3.22 14.53 -40.21
C ILE A 847 -3.55 14.09 -38.78
N LYS A 848 -3.67 12.79 -38.53
CA LYS A 848 -4.04 12.28 -37.20
C LYS A 848 -2.89 12.41 -36.18
N GLY A 849 -3.24 12.47 -34.90
CA GLY A 849 -2.43 13.04 -33.81
C GLY A 849 -1.35 12.13 -33.21
N ASP A 850 -1.34 10.82 -33.43
CA ASP A 850 -0.38 9.93 -32.75
C ASP A 850 0.98 9.83 -33.45
N GLY A 851 1.25 10.66 -34.46
CA GLY A 851 2.58 10.76 -35.09
C GLY A 851 2.68 10.08 -36.44
N ALA A 852 1.96 10.60 -37.44
CA ALA A 852 2.04 10.19 -38.84
C ALA A 852 3.49 10.04 -39.35
N PHE A 853 4.42 10.91 -38.92
CA PHE A 853 5.84 10.86 -39.28
C PHE A 853 6.76 10.60 -38.07
N SER A 854 6.27 9.85 -37.07
CA SER A 854 7.05 9.56 -35.86
C SER A 854 8.32 8.76 -36.14
N LYS A 855 9.42 9.07 -35.45
CA LYS A 855 10.73 8.40 -35.60
C LYS A 855 11.29 8.46 -37.04
N THR A 856 10.91 9.48 -37.81
CA THR A 856 11.37 9.74 -39.18
C THR A 856 12.30 10.96 -39.18
N PRO A 857 13.45 10.96 -39.91
CA PRO A 857 14.49 12.00 -39.80
C PRO A 857 14.17 13.28 -40.59
N ILE A 858 12.99 13.84 -40.39
CA ILE A 858 12.48 15.02 -41.09
C ILE A 858 13.26 16.27 -40.66
N LYS A 859 13.99 16.88 -41.59
CA LYS A 859 14.76 18.12 -41.40
C LYS A 859 14.03 19.35 -41.92
N SER A 860 13.16 19.19 -42.93
CA SER A 860 12.47 20.29 -43.60
C SER A 860 10.99 19.97 -43.84
N VAL A 861 10.11 20.94 -43.57
CA VAL A 861 8.67 20.85 -43.87
C VAL A 861 8.26 22.03 -44.74
N ILE A 862 7.52 21.74 -45.81
CA ILE A 862 6.92 22.74 -46.68
C ILE A 862 5.40 22.58 -46.62
N LEU A 863 4.68 23.62 -46.22
CA LEU A 863 3.22 23.70 -46.29
C LEU A 863 2.83 24.54 -47.50
N GLU A 864 2.19 23.91 -48.48
CA GLU A 864 1.79 24.59 -49.70
C GLU A 864 0.52 25.45 -49.54
N ASP A 865 0.35 26.37 -50.49
CA ASP A 865 -0.79 27.28 -50.57
C ASP A 865 -2.12 26.56 -50.83
N GLY A 866 -3.19 26.94 -50.14
CA GLY A 866 -4.56 26.63 -50.58
C GLY A 866 -5.68 27.18 -49.73
N GLU A 867 -6.89 26.68 -50.00
CA GLU A 867 -8.15 27.31 -49.60
C GLU A 867 -8.74 26.76 -48.29
N ASN A 868 -8.26 25.61 -47.80
CA ASN A 868 -8.80 24.91 -46.62
C ASN A 868 -7.93 25.10 -45.37
N GLU A 869 -8.57 25.05 -44.20
CA GLU A 869 -7.91 24.99 -42.91
C GLU A 869 -7.38 23.56 -42.66
N LEU A 870 -6.14 23.45 -42.18
CA LEU A 870 -5.47 22.17 -42.00
C LEU A 870 -5.54 21.76 -40.52
N ASP A 871 -6.32 20.72 -40.22
CA ASP A 871 -6.50 20.18 -38.86
C ASP A 871 -5.36 19.20 -38.52
N MET A 872 -4.31 19.72 -37.88
CA MET A 872 -3.27 18.93 -37.21
C MET A 872 -3.61 18.83 -35.73
N ASN A 873 -4.08 17.67 -35.29
CA ASN A 873 -4.20 17.37 -33.87
C ASN A 873 -2.80 17.10 -33.29
N TRP A 874 -2.61 17.39 -31.99
CA TRP A 874 -1.33 17.31 -31.28
C TRP A 874 -0.56 16.02 -31.58
N GLY A 875 0.58 16.11 -32.26
CA GLY A 875 1.57 15.04 -32.33
C GLY A 875 1.96 14.52 -33.71
N MET A 876 1.96 15.30 -34.80
CA MET A 876 2.33 14.85 -36.17
C MET A 876 3.67 14.08 -36.27
N PHE A 877 4.65 14.38 -35.40
CA PHE A 877 5.95 13.72 -35.33
C PHE A 877 6.12 12.78 -34.12
N GLY A 878 5.05 12.54 -33.36
CA GLY A 878 5.01 11.70 -32.16
C GLY A 878 5.66 12.32 -30.91
N SER A 879 5.28 11.82 -29.73
CA SER A 879 5.91 12.14 -28.44
C SER A 879 7.15 11.27 -28.19
N ALA A 880 8.20 11.82 -27.58
CA ALA A 880 9.21 11.00 -26.92
C ALA A 880 8.55 10.22 -25.74
N GLU A 881 8.82 8.93 -25.63
CA GLU A 881 8.34 8.09 -24.51
C GLU A 881 8.70 8.72 -23.15
N ILE A 882 7.69 9.15 -22.40
CA ILE A 882 7.75 9.20 -20.93
C ILE A 882 6.45 8.56 -20.42
N ALA A 883 6.60 7.43 -19.74
CA ALA A 883 5.55 6.78 -19.00
C ALA A 883 5.02 7.71 -17.89
N TYR A 884 3.69 7.73 -17.72
CA TYR A 884 2.93 8.06 -16.50
C TYR A 884 3.58 9.02 -15.50
N ILE A 885 3.10 10.27 -15.37
CA ILE A 885 2.48 10.85 -14.15
C ILE A 885 1.63 12.07 -14.58
N GLY A 886 0.37 12.14 -14.13
CA GLY A 886 -0.58 13.18 -14.49
C GLY A 886 -0.16 14.62 -14.12
N ARG A 887 0.10 15.43 -15.15
CA ARG A 887 -0.19 16.87 -15.24
C ARG A 887 -0.35 17.24 -16.74
N PRO A 888 -1.28 18.14 -17.13
CA PRO A 888 -1.36 18.62 -18.51
C PRO A 888 -0.23 19.62 -18.74
N GLY A 889 0.88 19.19 -19.33
CA GLY A 889 2.06 20.02 -19.54
C GLY A 889 2.79 19.68 -20.85
N PHE A 890 2.81 20.65 -21.76
CA PHE A 890 3.77 20.91 -22.84
C PHE A 890 4.43 19.68 -23.52
N PHE A 891 3.94 19.32 -24.71
CA PHE A 891 4.54 18.29 -25.56
C PHE A 891 5.53 18.92 -26.54
N ALA A 892 6.81 18.64 -26.35
CA ALA A 892 7.91 19.13 -27.18
C ALA A 892 8.14 18.21 -28.40
N LEU A 893 8.57 18.80 -29.52
CA LEU A 893 9.11 18.13 -30.72
C LEU A 893 10.46 17.40 -30.46
N SER A 894 10.67 16.85 -29.27
CA SER A 894 11.93 16.24 -28.82
C SER A 894 12.18 14.87 -29.48
N GLY A 895 12.41 14.86 -30.79
CA GLY A 895 12.81 13.63 -31.50
C GLY A 895 12.90 13.72 -33.02
N SER A 896 12.32 14.72 -33.68
CA SER A 896 12.24 14.77 -35.16
C SER A 896 13.49 15.36 -35.85
N GLY A 897 14.25 16.22 -35.17
CA GLY A 897 15.39 16.92 -35.79
C GLY A 897 14.98 17.97 -36.84
N LEU A 898 13.74 18.47 -36.78
CA LEU A 898 13.19 19.49 -37.67
C LEU A 898 13.95 20.82 -37.52
N LYS A 899 14.56 21.30 -38.62
CA LYS A 899 15.37 22.53 -38.67
C LYS A 899 14.78 23.64 -39.51
N GLU A 900 14.07 23.30 -40.59
CA GLU A 900 13.53 24.28 -41.55
C GLU A 900 12.02 24.12 -41.74
N VAL A 901 11.27 25.22 -41.62
CA VAL A 901 9.82 25.27 -41.92
C VAL A 901 9.56 26.33 -42.97
N THR A 902 8.82 25.98 -44.03
CA THR A 902 8.37 26.92 -45.07
C THR A 902 6.84 26.94 -45.16
N LEU A 903 6.25 28.12 -45.04
CA LEU A 903 4.80 28.34 -45.13
C LEU A 903 4.43 29.09 -46.39
N GLY A 904 3.39 28.61 -47.05
CA GLY A 904 2.78 29.29 -48.20
C GLY A 904 2.22 30.67 -47.90
N LYS A 905 1.99 31.42 -48.98
CA LYS A 905 1.42 32.76 -49.03
C LYS A 905 0.00 32.83 -48.46
N TYR A 906 -0.79 31.77 -48.57
CA TYR A 906 -2.20 31.74 -48.16
C TYR A 906 -2.46 30.98 -46.85
N VAL A 907 -1.40 30.52 -46.16
CA VAL A 907 -1.52 29.91 -44.84
C VAL A 907 -1.95 30.99 -43.84
N LYS A 908 -3.15 30.86 -43.25
CA LYS A 908 -3.75 31.86 -42.34
C LYS A 908 -3.48 31.58 -40.86
N GLU A 909 -3.28 30.31 -40.51
CA GLU A 909 -3.05 29.85 -39.14
C GLU A 909 -1.94 28.80 -39.12
N ILE A 910 -1.12 28.81 -38.07
CA ILE A 910 -0.05 27.82 -37.86
C ILE A 910 -0.51 26.78 -36.83
N PRO A 911 -0.38 25.47 -37.14
CA PRO A 911 -0.60 24.39 -36.19
C PRO A 911 0.27 24.47 -34.93
N LEU A 912 -0.33 24.20 -33.76
CA LEU A 912 0.32 24.25 -32.43
C LEU A 912 1.62 23.43 -32.34
N ASP A 913 1.73 22.32 -33.08
CA ASP A 913 2.90 21.44 -33.07
C ASP A 913 4.19 22.12 -33.56
N PHE A 914 4.11 23.02 -34.55
CA PHE A 914 5.31 23.73 -35.07
C PHE A 914 5.91 24.70 -34.06
N VAL A 915 5.10 25.07 -33.08
CA VAL A 915 5.38 26.17 -32.17
C VAL A 915 6.22 25.69 -30.98
N CYS A 916 6.09 24.42 -30.59
CA CYS A 916 6.81 23.80 -29.46
C CYS A 916 8.19 23.19 -29.83
N SER A 917 8.84 23.64 -30.91
CA SER A 917 10.17 23.13 -31.30
C SER A 917 11.29 23.96 -30.70
N HIS A 918 12.29 23.30 -30.10
CA HIS A 918 13.53 23.94 -29.64
C HIS A 918 14.67 23.93 -30.69
N TYR A 919 14.44 23.40 -31.89
CA TYR A 919 15.48 23.11 -32.88
C TYR A 919 15.29 23.78 -34.25
N ILE A 920 14.29 24.65 -34.41
CA ILE A 920 14.07 25.33 -35.69
C ILE A 920 15.14 26.40 -35.89
N GLU A 921 15.98 26.23 -36.91
CA GLU A 921 17.06 27.15 -37.28
C GLU A 921 16.59 28.18 -38.32
N LYS A 922 15.56 27.85 -39.11
CA LYS A 922 15.06 28.72 -40.18
C LYS A 922 13.55 28.55 -40.40
N PHE A 923 12.84 29.68 -40.42
CA PHE A 923 11.42 29.75 -40.68
C PHE A 923 11.18 30.68 -41.87
N THR A 924 10.59 30.20 -42.96
CA THR A 924 10.31 30.98 -44.17
C THR A 924 8.80 31.13 -44.35
N ILE A 925 8.30 32.35 -44.41
CA ILE A 925 6.88 32.63 -44.59
C ILE A 925 6.71 33.44 -45.87
N LEU A 926 5.81 33.00 -46.74
CA LEU A 926 5.55 33.68 -48.02
C LEU A 926 4.36 34.64 -47.95
N SER A 927 3.62 34.67 -46.84
CA SER A 927 2.51 35.59 -46.63
C SER A 927 3.00 36.96 -46.18
N SER A 928 2.54 38.01 -46.84
CA SER A 928 2.76 39.40 -46.42
C SER A 928 1.94 39.78 -45.17
N ILE A 929 0.95 38.96 -44.81
CA ILE A 929 0.15 39.10 -43.60
C ILE A 929 0.58 38.01 -42.61
N PRO A 930 1.05 38.36 -41.41
CA PRO A 930 1.47 37.37 -40.42
C PRO A 930 0.35 36.39 -40.09
N PRO A 931 0.57 35.08 -40.18
CA PRO A 931 -0.44 34.08 -39.84
C PRO A 931 -0.69 34.06 -38.33
N VAL A 932 -1.91 33.68 -37.93
CA VAL A 932 -2.30 33.53 -36.53
C VAL A 932 -1.64 32.27 -35.95
N VAL A 933 -1.29 32.29 -34.67
CA VAL A 933 -0.68 31.16 -33.97
C VAL A 933 -1.49 30.87 -32.70
N GLY A 934 -2.28 29.79 -32.70
CA GLY A 934 -3.05 29.32 -31.53
C GLY A 934 -4.14 30.26 -30.99
N ARG A 935 -4.74 29.91 -29.82
CA ARG A 935 -5.76 30.72 -29.11
C ARG A 935 -5.10 31.70 -28.12
N GLU A 936 -5.50 32.96 -28.08
CA GLU A 936 -4.87 34.00 -27.21
C GLU A 936 -4.59 33.55 -25.76
N GLY A 937 -3.34 33.67 -25.28
CA GLY A 937 -3.01 33.51 -23.85
C GLY A 937 -1.80 32.64 -23.45
N HIS A 938 -1.01 32.09 -24.39
CA HIS A 938 0.13 31.21 -24.09
C HIS A 938 1.44 31.71 -24.76
N ASP A 939 2.62 31.39 -24.17
CA ASP A 939 3.92 31.58 -24.81
C ASP A 939 4.19 30.39 -25.75
N TYR A 940 4.46 30.72 -27.01
CA TYR A 940 4.26 29.81 -28.13
C TYR A 940 5.58 29.15 -28.59
N PHE A 941 6.60 29.92 -28.97
CA PHE A 941 7.95 29.41 -29.26
C PHE A 941 8.85 29.47 -28.03
N SER A 942 9.89 28.63 -27.99
CA SER A 942 10.92 28.73 -26.95
C SER A 942 11.77 29.99 -27.10
N GLU A 943 12.32 30.50 -25.99
CA GLU A 943 13.25 31.65 -26.00
C GLU A 943 14.41 31.42 -27.00
N ASP A 944 15.00 30.23 -27.00
CA ASP A 944 16.06 29.86 -27.96
C ASP A 944 15.63 29.98 -29.43
N THR A 945 14.36 29.72 -29.75
CA THR A 945 13.84 29.80 -31.12
C THR A 945 13.62 31.26 -31.52
N TYR A 946 13.10 32.11 -30.63
CA TYR A 946 12.99 33.54 -30.89
C TYR A 946 14.35 34.21 -31.14
N ASP A 947 15.39 33.77 -30.42
CA ASP A 947 16.71 34.37 -30.48
C ASP A 947 17.58 33.85 -31.64
N ASN A 948 17.48 32.56 -31.97
CA ASN A 948 18.40 31.92 -32.91
C ASN A 948 17.79 31.55 -34.27
N CYS A 949 16.45 31.46 -34.37
CA CYS A 949 15.80 31.12 -35.64
C CYS A 949 15.85 32.29 -36.62
N LYS A 950 16.32 32.02 -37.83
CA LYS A 950 16.24 32.99 -38.94
C LYS A 950 14.83 33.00 -39.53
N LEU A 951 14.07 34.06 -39.26
CA LEU A 951 12.74 34.29 -39.82
C LEU A 951 12.84 35.06 -41.14
N ILE A 952 12.47 34.43 -42.25
CA ILE A 952 12.45 35.03 -43.60
C ILE A 952 11.01 35.37 -43.97
N VAL A 953 10.73 36.64 -44.23
CA VAL A 953 9.39 37.15 -44.60
C VAL A 953 9.43 37.86 -45.96
N PRO A 954 8.29 38.08 -46.63
CA PRO A 954 8.28 38.77 -47.91
C PRO A 954 8.74 40.22 -47.78
N LYS A 955 9.36 40.76 -48.83
CA LYS A 955 9.71 42.18 -48.92
C LYS A 955 8.51 43.08 -48.62
N GLU A 956 8.74 44.18 -47.89
CA GLU A 956 7.74 45.16 -47.47
C GLU A 956 6.71 44.64 -46.44
N SER A 957 6.98 43.53 -45.76
CA SER A 957 6.11 42.96 -44.72
C SER A 957 6.69 43.02 -43.31
N LEU A 958 7.94 43.43 -43.14
CA LEU A 958 8.65 43.43 -41.85
C LEU A 958 7.90 44.14 -40.73
N GLU A 959 7.31 45.31 -41.01
CA GLU A 959 6.58 46.09 -40.00
C GLU A 959 5.27 45.41 -39.56
N ALA A 960 4.64 44.62 -40.44
CA ALA A 960 3.49 43.80 -40.07
C ALA A 960 3.92 42.68 -39.11
N TYR A 961 5.04 42.01 -39.37
CA TYR A 961 5.56 40.94 -38.47
C TYR A 961 6.08 41.48 -37.14
N LYS A 962 6.68 42.68 -37.10
CA LYS A 962 7.12 43.33 -35.84
C LYS A 962 5.97 43.79 -34.95
N THR A 963 4.78 44.00 -35.50
CA THR A 963 3.60 44.46 -34.75
C THR A 963 2.61 43.34 -34.47
N ALA A 964 2.72 42.20 -35.17
CA ALA A 964 1.87 41.04 -34.97
C ALA A 964 2.19 40.27 -33.68
N PRO A 965 1.16 39.70 -33.01
CA PRO A 965 1.35 38.81 -31.86
C PRO A 965 2.31 37.66 -32.18
N ILE A 966 3.15 37.27 -31.22
CA ILE A 966 4.11 36.15 -31.28
C ILE A 966 5.30 36.39 -32.23
N TRP A 967 5.05 36.90 -33.44
CA TRP A 967 6.07 37.22 -34.44
C TRP A 967 7.04 38.32 -34.03
N LYS A 968 6.53 39.30 -33.27
CA LYS A 968 7.33 40.44 -32.76
C LYS A 968 8.52 40.04 -31.86
N TYR A 969 8.53 38.81 -31.34
CA TYR A 969 9.58 38.34 -30.44
C TYR A 969 10.79 37.75 -31.19
N PHE A 970 10.68 37.45 -32.49
CA PHE A 970 11.83 37.00 -33.29
C PHE A 970 12.86 38.13 -33.46
N THR A 971 14.10 37.87 -33.08
CA THR A 971 15.17 38.89 -33.12
C THR A 971 15.91 38.91 -34.47
N ASN A 972 15.90 37.79 -35.20
CA ASN A 972 16.57 37.64 -36.50
C ASN A 972 15.55 37.52 -37.65
N VAL A 973 15.05 38.67 -38.13
CA VAL A 973 14.06 38.74 -39.22
C VAL A 973 14.68 39.36 -40.48
N GLU A 974 14.62 38.65 -41.60
CA GLU A 974 15.08 39.10 -42.91
C GLU A 974 13.93 39.21 -43.91
N GLU A 975 13.88 40.33 -44.64
CA GLU A 975 13.00 40.46 -45.81
C GLU A 975 13.68 39.87 -47.05
N SER A 976 12.93 39.14 -47.86
CA SER A 976 13.43 38.57 -49.11
C SER A 976 12.39 38.63 -50.22
N GLU A 977 12.83 38.64 -51.48
CA GLU A 977 11.96 38.62 -52.67
C GLU A 977 11.32 37.24 -52.91
N VAL A 978 11.12 36.45 -51.86
CA VAL A 978 10.70 35.05 -51.94
C VAL A 978 9.34 34.99 -52.65
N SER A 979 9.37 34.58 -53.92
CA SER A 979 8.19 34.44 -54.77
C SER A 979 8.00 32.96 -55.08
N GLY A 980 7.07 32.34 -54.37
CA GLY A 980 6.59 30.99 -54.64
C GLY A 980 7.39 29.86 -53.99
N ILE A 981 6.65 28.84 -53.55
CA ILE A 981 7.16 27.61 -52.90
C ILE A 981 7.93 26.69 -53.87
N LYS A 982 7.81 26.90 -55.18
CA LYS A 982 8.40 26.04 -56.22
C LYS A 982 9.92 26.14 -56.41
N ASN A 983 10.65 26.73 -55.46
CA ASN A 983 12.10 26.96 -55.56
C ASN A 983 12.93 26.29 -54.46
N VAL A 984 12.54 25.08 -54.02
CA VAL A 984 13.51 24.11 -53.52
C VAL A 984 13.72 23.05 -54.59
N LEU A 985 14.80 23.22 -55.35
CA LEU A 985 15.26 22.34 -56.40
C LEU A 985 15.65 20.97 -55.81
N THR A 986 14.98 19.90 -56.22
CA THR A 986 15.70 18.73 -56.72
C THR A 986 15.38 18.55 -58.20
N SER A 987 16.41 18.12 -58.92
CA SER A 987 16.60 18.36 -60.35
C SER A 987 15.98 17.27 -61.24
N LYS A 988 15.41 17.68 -62.39
CA LYS A 988 15.58 17.12 -63.76
C LYS A 988 14.36 16.81 -64.64
N ASP A 989 13.13 17.16 -64.29
CA ASP A 989 12.00 16.84 -65.20
C ASP A 989 11.58 17.99 -66.13
N SER A 990 11.92 17.84 -67.41
CA SER A 990 11.22 18.51 -68.51
C SER A 990 10.29 17.52 -69.20
N LYS A 991 9.02 17.88 -69.37
CA LYS A 991 8.09 17.12 -70.23
C LYS A 991 8.25 17.63 -71.66
N SER A 992 8.66 16.74 -72.57
CA SER A 992 8.81 17.07 -73.99
C SER A 992 7.93 16.18 -74.85
N LEU A 993 7.30 16.80 -75.85
CA LEU A 993 6.54 16.11 -76.91
C LEU A 993 7.15 16.51 -78.25
N THR A 994 7.41 15.52 -79.10
CA THR A 994 7.94 15.75 -80.45
C THR A 994 6.79 15.61 -81.44
N TYR A 995 6.63 16.59 -82.33
CA TYR A 995 5.61 16.57 -83.38
C TYR A 995 6.25 16.41 -84.76
N GLY A 996 5.74 15.47 -85.54
CA GLY A 996 6.11 15.29 -86.94
C GLY A 996 5.61 16.44 -87.82
N ILE A 997 6.08 16.52 -89.07
CA ILE A 997 5.66 17.56 -90.04
C ILE A 997 4.16 17.52 -90.38
N ASN A 998 3.49 16.42 -90.04
CA ASN A 998 2.06 16.20 -90.20
C ASN A 998 1.23 16.60 -88.96
N GLY A 999 1.86 17.15 -87.91
CA GLY A 999 1.19 17.65 -86.71
C GLY A 999 0.83 16.60 -85.66
N CYS A 1000 1.21 15.33 -85.84
CA CYS A 1000 0.99 14.25 -84.87
C CYS A 1000 2.23 14.01 -83.99
N ILE A 1001 2.05 13.41 -82.80
CA ILE A 1001 3.14 13.05 -81.88
C ILE A 1001 4.04 11.99 -82.53
N ALA A 1002 5.35 12.23 -82.56
CA ALA A 1002 6.39 11.40 -83.14
C ALA A 1002 7.44 11.01 -82.07
N THR A 1003 8.13 9.89 -82.26
CA THR A 1003 9.05 9.33 -81.23
C THR A 1003 10.53 9.65 -81.44
N SER A 1004 10.93 10.23 -82.57
CA SER A 1004 12.35 10.49 -82.86
C SER A 1004 12.66 11.82 -83.57
N ASN A 1005 12.15 12.07 -84.78
CA ASN A 1005 12.49 13.26 -85.58
C ASN A 1005 11.31 14.22 -85.74
N GLY A 1006 11.50 15.51 -85.45
CA GLY A 1006 10.42 16.49 -85.53
C GLY A 1006 10.66 17.77 -84.73
N ILE A 1007 9.63 18.60 -84.63
CA ILE A 1007 9.62 19.81 -83.80
C ILE A 1007 9.33 19.38 -82.36
N VAL A 1008 10.31 19.54 -81.48
CA VAL A 1008 10.18 19.29 -80.05
C VAL A 1008 9.65 20.53 -79.37
N ILE A 1009 8.57 20.37 -78.61
CA ILE A 1009 8.10 21.37 -77.65
C ILE A 1009 8.40 20.83 -76.26
N GLU A 1010 9.34 21.48 -75.59
CA GLU A 1010 9.76 21.16 -74.24
C GLU A 1010 9.21 22.22 -73.30
N LYS A 1011 8.37 21.80 -72.35
CA LYS A 1011 7.89 22.66 -71.27
C LYS A 1011 8.71 22.37 -70.04
N LYS A 1012 9.40 23.40 -69.55
CA LYS A 1012 10.20 23.32 -68.34
C LYS A 1012 9.33 23.61 -67.12
N SER A 1013 9.81 23.16 -65.96
CA SER A 1013 9.15 23.34 -64.66
C SER A 1013 8.98 24.81 -64.26
N ASP A 1014 9.80 25.71 -64.80
CA ASP A 1014 9.67 27.17 -64.67
C ASP A 1014 8.56 27.78 -65.55
N GLY A 1015 7.82 26.96 -66.28
CA GLY A 1015 6.75 27.39 -67.19
C GLY A 1015 7.26 27.91 -68.55
N SER A 1016 8.57 28.05 -68.73
CA SER A 1016 9.14 28.43 -70.02
C SER A 1016 8.99 27.30 -71.04
N VAL A 1017 8.71 27.68 -72.29
CA VAL A 1017 8.53 26.73 -73.39
C VAL A 1017 9.67 26.93 -74.38
N ARG A 1018 10.42 25.86 -74.64
CA ARG A 1018 11.47 25.84 -75.65
C ARG A 1018 11.02 25.03 -76.85
N LYS A 1019 11.10 25.63 -78.05
CA LYS A 1019 10.83 24.97 -79.33
C LYS A 1019 12.13 24.80 -80.10
N TYR A 1020 12.46 23.58 -80.49
CA TYR A 1020 13.62 23.30 -81.35
C TYR A 1020 13.37 22.10 -82.26
N VAL A 1021 14.17 21.98 -83.32
CA VAL A 1021 14.05 20.88 -84.28
C VAL A 1021 15.06 19.80 -83.91
N ARG A 1022 14.57 18.58 -83.62
CA ARG A 1022 15.39 17.38 -83.47
C ARG A 1022 15.47 16.71 -84.84
N LYS A 1023 16.65 16.77 -85.45
CA LYS A 1023 16.92 16.20 -86.79
C LYS A 1023 17.08 14.70 -86.75
#